data_AF-A0A8C1X7B8-F1
#
_entry.id   AF-A0A8C1X7B8-F1
#
_cell.length_a   1.000
_cell.length_b   1.000
_cell.length_c   1.000
_cell.angle_alpha   90.00
_cell.angle_beta   90.00
_cell.angle_gamma   90.00
#
_symmetry.space_group_name_H-M   'P 1'
#
loop_
_entity.id
_entity.type
_entity.pdbx_description
1 polymer ?
#
loop_
_entity_poly.entity_id
_entity_poly.type
_entity_poly.pdbx_seq_one_letter_code
_entity_poly.pdbx_strand_id
1 'polypeptide(L)'
;MGETEDERTSQAGQLFENFVQATTCKGTLQAFSILCRQLELNLLDHRDFYSSLKAAITYWKAKGLWGKLDKRASHKEYSKGKACADTRCLIIGGGPCGFRSAIELALLGAKVVVIEKRDTFSRNNVLHLWPYTIHDLRNLGAKKFYGKFCAGSIDHISIRQLQLMLLKIALIVGVEVHVNVEFVKLLEPPEGQGTDGPGWRAEVRPAGHPISNYEFDVIIGADGRRSTLDGFKRKEFRGKLAIAITANFVNRNTTAEAKVEEISGVAFIFNQKFFLELKEEAGIDLENIVYYKDNTHYFVMTAKKQSLLDKGVIINDYIETERLLASDNVNQEALLSYAREAADFATNYQLPSLDYAINHYSQPDVAMFDFTCMYASENAALVREKNGHQVLVALVGDSLLEPFWPMGTGCARGFLAAFDTAWMIKGWAQGKEPLDLLSERESIYRLLPQTTAENISKNFEQYTIDPATRYPNLNSTCVRPHQVRHLYINGEQGLSSLGRSGPTRTSVNISRQESEVRPSRLLLWCQKQTQGYRGVDVTDLTTSWRSGLALCALIHRQRPDLIDFDSLNEADCAKNNQLAFDVAEREFGIQPVTTGKEMNAEQGPDKLIMVLYLSKFYEMFRNSPQSITGRAFHSVTTNSLYNSINQALPRKRIPKVDKKLEDNDNKKRKKARSYLEESAPPVGEREEQKENKVRSMATQLLARFEENAPSCGMHRQTSMRKEFPQGLGGSDTCHFCKKRVYIMERLSAEGYFFHRECFRCNICGCTLRLGGHAFDSNQGAFYCKLHFSQQKISSRHRRGEINGVGRPSTSTSPDYTATDGLRSLSSGTLTSLIRKSLHWPLPVGRALFGTPRQLARWMYKAARAVALHIRERQEDYVFLYELLSMGVPFIYVLHEMTGQMSREAITPSPVSMMESVDIKMHFDDFVI
;
A
#
# COMPACT_ATOMS: atom_id res chain seq x y z
N MET A 1 -32.28 12.03 56.11
CA MET A 1 -33.23 12.24 55.00
C MET A 1 -32.65 11.53 53.80
N GLY A 2 -33.43 10.75 53.05
CA GLY A 2 -32.98 10.14 51.80
C GLY A 2 -33.23 11.10 50.64
N GLU A 3 -32.29 11.20 49.71
CA GLU A 3 -32.49 11.86 48.42
C GLU A 3 -33.54 11.09 47.62
N THR A 4 -34.41 11.79 46.90
CA THR A 4 -35.35 11.17 45.96
C THR A 4 -34.63 10.68 44.70
N GLU A 5 -35.22 9.72 43.98
CA GLU A 5 -34.63 9.19 42.74
C GLU A 5 -34.48 10.26 41.64
N ASP A 6 -35.39 11.24 41.61
CA ASP A 6 -35.31 12.40 40.71
C ASP A 6 -34.15 13.35 41.09
N GLU A 7 -33.93 13.62 42.39
CA GLU A 7 -32.78 14.41 42.85
C GLU A 7 -31.45 13.74 42.49
N ARG A 8 -31.35 12.41 42.69
CA ARG A 8 -30.18 11.61 42.30
C ARG A 8 -29.95 11.61 40.78
N THR A 9 -31.02 11.43 40.00
CA THR A 9 -30.96 11.48 38.53
C THR A 9 -30.54 12.86 38.03
N SER A 10 -31.02 13.92 38.67
CA SER A 10 -30.65 15.31 38.38
C SER A 10 -29.17 15.59 38.72
N GLN A 11 -28.71 15.17 39.91
CA GLN A 11 -27.32 15.28 40.37
C GLN A 11 -26.35 14.53 39.44
N ALA A 12 -26.68 13.28 39.07
CA ALA A 12 -25.92 12.49 38.08
C ALA A 12 -25.84 13.18 36.71
N GLY A 13 -26.97 13.74 36.25
CA GLY A 13 -27.03 14.53 35.02
C GLY A 13 -26.14 15.78 35.05
N GLN A 14 -26.11 16.50 36.17
CA GLN A 14 -25.25 17.68 36.34
C GLN A 14 -23.76 17.32 36.40
N LEU A 15 -23.38 16.25 37.12
CA LEU A 15 -21.99 15.77 37.14
C LEU A 15 -21.53 15.31 35.75
N PHE A 16 -22.41 14.65 34.98
CA PHE A 16 -22.12 14.27 33.59
C PHE A 16 -21.97 15.49 32.67
N GLU A 17 -22.82 16.51 32.79
CA GLU A 17 -22.65 17.76 32.03
C GLU A 17 -21.37 18.51 32.40
N ASN A 18 -20.97 18.54 33.68
CA ASN A 18 -19.69 19.12 34.12
C ASN A 18 -18.49 18.41 33.45
N PHE A 19 -18.52 17.08 33.40
CA PHE A 19 -17.52 16.26 32.69
C PHE A 19 -17.52 16.52 31.17
N VAL A 20 -18.70 16.60 30.55
CA VAL A 20 -18.84 16.92 29.11
C VAL A 20 -18.30 18.32 28.80
N GLN A 21 -18.47 19.30 29.69
CA GLN A 21 -18.04 20.70 29.51
C GLN A 21 -16.57 20.94 29.87
N ALA A 22 -15.88 20.03 30.57
CA ALA A 22 -14.50 20.21 31.02
C ALA A 22 -13.52 20.51 29.86
N THR A 23 -12.69 21.56 30.01
CA THR A 23 -11.82 22.10 28.93
C THR A 23 -10.33 21.76 29.07
N THR A 24 -9.96 20.99 30.08
CA THR A 24 -8.56 20.58 30.37
C THR A 24 -8.49 19.09 30.65
N CYS A 25 -7.31 18.48 30.47
CA CYS A 25 -7.11 17.04 30.73
C CYS A 25 -7.33 16.72 32.23
N LYS A 26 -6.64 17.42 33.14
CA LYS A 26 -6.88 17.32 34.61
C LYS A 26 -8.35 17.52 34.98
N GLY A 27 -9.00 18.58 34.50
CA GLY A 27 -10.39 18.86 34.82
C GLY A 27 -11.36 17.79 34.30
N THR A 28 -11.07 17.20 33.14
CA THR A 28 -11.83 16.07 32.59
C THR A 28 -11.68 14.82 33.47
N LEU A 29 -10.45 14.47 33.86
CA LEU A 29 -10.17 13.33 34.75
C LEU A 29 -10.78 13.51 36.14
N GLN A 30 -10.69 14.72 36.71
CA GLN A 30 -11.27 15.06 38.02
C GLN A 30 -12.80 15.02 37.99
N ALA A 31 -13.44 15.63 37.00
CA ALA A 31 -14.89 15.58 36.85
C ALA A 31 -15.40 14.14 36.65
N PHE A 32 -14.67 13.33 35.88
CA PHE A 32 -15.00 11.92 35.68
C PHE A 32 -14.81 11.07 36.94
N SER A 33 -13.74 11.32 37.72
CA SER A 33 -13.50 10.65 39.00
C SER A 33 -14.60 10.97 40.03
N ILE A 34 -15.05 12.23 40.10
CA ILE A 34 -16.17 12.65 40.94
C ILE A 34 -17.47 11.96 40.49
N LEU A 35 -17.75 11.94 39.18
CA LEU A 35 -18.90 11.25 38.60
C LEU A 35 -18.90 9.76 38.93
N CYS A 36 -17.78 9.05 38.74
CA CYS A 36 -17.69 7.62 39.06
C CYS A 36 -17.86 7.36 40.55
N ARG A 37 -17.26 8.19 41.42
CA ARG A 37 -17.38 8.07 42.88
C ARG A 37 -18.82 8.30 43.37
N GLN A 38 -19.55 9.26 42.82
CA GLN A 38 -20.94 9.54 43.21
C GLN A 38 -21.92 8.47 42.70
N LEU A 39 -21.57 7.75 41.63
CA LEU A 39 -22.35 6.65 41.07
C LEU A 39 -21.87 5.26 41.53
N GLU A 40 -20.95 5.20 42.50
CA GLU A 40 -20.34 3.98 43.05
C GLU A 40 -19.69 3.06 41.98
N LEU A 41 -19.21 3.64 40.88
CA LEU A 41 -18.61 2.94 39.73
C LEU A 41 -17.09 2.77 39.88
N ASN A 42 -16.62 1.53 39.73
CA ASN A 42 -15.21 1.16 39.81
C ASN A 42 -14.58 0.99 38.42
N LEU A 43 -13.47 1.68 38.15
CA LEU A 43 -12.74 1.62 36.86
C LEU A 43 -11.88 0.36 36.68
N LEU A 44 -11.70 -0.44 37.73
CA LEU A 44 -11.06 -1.75 37.63
C LEU A 44 -11.99 -2.78 36.95
N ASP A 45 -13.30 -2.65 37.16
CA ASP A 45 -14.36 -3.56 36.68
C ASP A 45 -14.77 -3.30 35.22
N HIS A 46 -13.75 -3.17 34.36
CA HIS A 46 -13.79 -2.80 32.95
C HIS A 46 -14.84 -3.54 32.09
N ARG A 47 -15.16 -4.80 32.40
CA ARG A 47 -16.05 -5.64 31.57
C ARG A 47 -17.48 -5.10 31.48
N ASP A 48 -18.01 -4.59 32.60
CA ASP A 48 -19.39 -4.10 32.67
C ASP A 48 -19.46 -2.58 32.94
N PHE A 49 -18.32 -1.91 33.12
CA PHE A 49 -18.23 -0.47 33.44
C PHE A 49 -19.09 0.42 32.52
N TYR A 50 -18.98 0.30 31.19
CA TYR A 50 -19.78 1.09 30.26
C TYR A 50 -21.29 0.84 30.42
N SER A 51 -21.69 -0.43 30.61
CA SER A 51 -23.08 -0.83 30.83
C SER A 51 -23.64 -0.19 32.11
N SER A 52 -22.87 -0.24 33.20
CA SER A 52 -23.22 0.34 34.50
C SER A 52 -23.26 1.87 34.47
N LEU A 53 -22.28 2.52 33.85
CA LEU A 53 -22.25 3.97 33.64
C LEU A 53 -23.46 4.46 32.85
N LYS A 54 -23.81 3.76 31.78
CA LYS A 54 -24.98 4.03 30.95
C LYS A 54 -26.31 3.81 31.69
N ALA A 55 -26.39 2.77 32.52
CA ALA A 55 -27.57 2.48 33.33
C ALA A 55 -27.79 3.54 34.42
N ALA A 56 -26.71 3.99 35.08
CA ALA A 56 -26.76 5.05 36.08
C ALA A 56 -27.07 6.44 35.48
N ILE A 57 -26.62 6.73 34.26
CA ILE A 57 -26.82 8.03 33.60
C ILE A 57 -28.00 7.95 32.60
N THR A 58 -29.21 7.91 33.17
CA THR A 58 -30.50 7.97 32.45
C THR A 58 -30.80 9.33 31.80
N TYR A 59 -30.00 10.36 32.12
CA TYR A 59 -30.16 11.76 31.74
C TYR A 59 -30.41 11.99 30.24
N TRP A 60 -31.42 12.81 29.91
CA TRP A 60 -31.95 12.89 28.54
C TRP A 60 -30.92 13.36 27.49
N LYS A 61 -30.01 14.30 27.84
CA LYS A 61 -28.96 14.76 26.92
C LYS A 61 -27.86 13.72 26.68
N ALA A 62 -27.82 12.62 27.44
CA ALA A 62 -26.86 11.52 27.25
C ALA A 62 -27.41 10.42 26.33
N LYS A 63 -28.73 10.25 26.21
CA LYS A 63 -29.38 9.21 25.39
C LYS A 63 -28.90 9.19 23.93
N GLY A 64 -28.71 10.36 23.32
CA GLY A 64 -28.19 10.50 21.95
C GLY A 64 -26.69 10.22 21.77
N LEU A 65 -25.92 10.11 22.86
CA LEU A 65 -24.55 9.60 22.89
C LEU A 65 -24.56 8.08 23.08
N TRP A 66 -25.35 7.57 24.02
CA TRP A 66 -25.51 6.13 24.27
C TRP A 66 -25.91 5.38 22.99
N GLY A 67 -26.97 5.80 22.30
CA GLY A 67 -27.40 5.16 21.04
C GLY A 67 -26.35 5.18 19.91
N LYS A 68 -25.34 6.06 19.98
CA LYS A 68 -24.22 6.10 19.03
C LYS A 68 -23.10 5.13 19.40
N LEU A 69 -22.68 5.14 20.67
CA LEU A 69 -21.67 4.20 21.19
C LEU A 69 -22.19 2.76 21.15
N ASP A 70 -23.47 2.55 21.50
CA ASP A 70 -24.17 1.27 21.34
C ASP A 70 -24.17 0.81 19.87
N LYS A 71 -24.46 1.71 18.91
CA LYS A 71 -24.41 1.38 17.48
C LYS A 71 -23.01 0.88 17.10
N ARG A 72 -21.94 1.59 17.48
CA ARG A 72 -20.55 1.14 17.23
C ARG A 72 -20.28 -0.21 17.90
N ALA A 73 -20.55 -0.36 19.20
CA ALA A 73 -20.32 -1.58 19.98
C ALA A 73 -21.08 -2.81 19.45
N SER A 74 -22.23 -2.59 18.79
CA SER A 74 -23.06 -3.65 18.22
C SER A 74 -22.52 -4.27 16.92
N HIS A 75 -21.48 -3.71 16.30
CA HIS A 75 -20.88 -4.30 15.10
C HIS A 75 -20.33 -5.72 15.39
N LYS A 76 -20.47 -6.62 14.41
CA LYS A 76 -20.13 -8.07 14.52
C LYS A 76 -18.71 -8.33 15.03
N GLU A 77 -17.76 -7.47 14.68
CA GLU A 77 -16.33 -7.66 14.96
C GLU A 77 -16.02 -7.59 16.45
N TYR A 78 -16.75 -6.78 17.22
CA TYR A 78 -16.59 -6.63 18.67
C TYR A 78 -17.14 -7.80 19.49
N SER A 79 -17.95 -8.67 18.86
CA SER A 79 -18.59 -9.83 19.52
C SER A 79 -19.34 -9.47 20.82
N LYS A 80 -19.97 -8.28 20.86
CA LYS A 80 -20.61 -7.67 22.05
C LYS A 80 -19.64 -7.46 23.23
N GLY A 81 -18.43 -6.95 22.97
CA GLY A 81 -17.41 -6.70 23.99
C GLY A 81 -16.76 -7.97 24.54
N LYS A 82 -16.73 -9.05 23.75
CA LYS A 82 -16.17 -10.36 24.15
C LYS A 82 -15.06 -10.88 23.24
N ALA A 83 -14.65 -10.11 22.24
CA ALA A 83 -13.63 -10.53 21.27
C ALA A 83 -12.21 -10.56 21.86
N CYS A 84 -11.93 -9.75 22.90
CA CYS A 84 -10.64 -9.67 23.57
C CYS A 84 -10.79 -9.63 25.11
N ALA A 85 -11.81 -10.30 25.66
CA ALA A 85 -12.23 -10.16 27.07
C ALA A 85 -11.11 -10.43 28.10
N ASP A 86 -10.19 -11.33 27.78
CA ASP A 86 -9.09 -11.76 28.64
C ASP A 86 -7.73 -11.14 28.26
N THR A 87 -7.71 -10.19 27.31
CA THR A 87 -6.49 -9.50 26.87
C THR A 87 -6.25 -8.22 27.68
N ARG A 88 -5.03 -8.07 28.21
CA ARG A 88 -4.55 -6.87 28.90
C ARG A 88 -3.65 -6.04 27.98
N CYS A 89 -4.02 -4.79 27.77
CA CYS A 89 -3.37 -3.87 26.84
C CYS A 89 -2.77 -2.65 27.56
N LEU A 90 -1.53 -2.29 27.23
CA LEU A 90 -0.90 -1.01 27.61
C LEU A 90 -0.67 -0.13 26.37
N ILE A 91 -1.05 1.14 26.44
CA ILE A 91 -0.85 2.12 25.37
C ILE A 91 0.03 3.26 25.89
N ILE A 92 1.16 3.49 25.22
CA ILE A 92 2.08 4.59 25.51
C ILE A 92 1.66 5.81 24.66
N GLY A 93 1.25 6.90 25.30
CA GLY A 93 0.91 8.17 24.66
C GLY A 93 -0.61 8.41 24.55
N GLY A 94 -1.08 9.45 25.24
CA GLY A 94 -2.44 10.00 25.16
C GLY A 94 -2.64 10.90 23.93
N GLY A 95 -2.00 10.58 22.81
CA GLY A 95 -2.21 11.26 21.53
C GLY A 95 -3.58 10.92 20.91
N PRO A 96 -4.03 11.65 19.86
CA PRO A 96 -5.27 11.31 19.16
C PRO A 96 -5.30 9.85 18.70
N CYS A 97 -4.20 9.35 18.14
CA CYS A 97 -4.10 7.98 17.64
C CYS A 97 -4.09 6.96 18.80
N GLY A 98 -3.45 7.28 19.93
CA GLY A 98 -3.42 6.43 21.13
C GLY A 98 -4.80 6.26 21.76
N PHE A 99 -5.52 7.36 22.02
CA PHE A 99 -6.91 7.27 22.49
C PHE A 99 -7.84 6.64 21.44
N ARG A 100 -7.62 6.87 20.14
CA ARG A 100 -8.43 6.23 19.09
C ARG A 100 -8.25 4.71 19.09
N SER A 101 -7.02 4.20 19.29
CA SER A 101 -6.75 2.78 19.55
C SER A 101 -7.40 2.29 20.83
N ALA A 102 -7.28 3.04 21.93
CA ALA A 102 -7.82 2.66 23.23
C ALA A 102 -9.33 2.40 23.18
N ILE A 103 -10.08 3.26 22.47
CA ILE A 103 -11.52 3.13 22.27
C ILE A 103 -11.88 1.83 21.53
N GLU A 104 -11.18 1.46 20.46
CA GLU A 104 -11.48 0.22 19.72
C GLU A 104 -11.15 -1.05 20.54
N LEU A 105 -10.09 -1.01 21.35
CA LEU A 105 -9.69 -2.15 22.20
C LEU A 105 -10.64 -2.33 23.39
N ALA A 106 -11.12 -1.24 24.00
CA ALA A 106 -12.16 -1.30 25.02
C ALA A 106 -13.49 -1.83 24.43
N LEU A 107 -13.87 -1.39 23.23
CA LEU A 107 -15.04 -1.93 22.52
C LEU A 107 -14.90 -3.41 22.13
N LEU A 108 -13.68 -3.91 21.90
CA LEU A 108 -13.39 -5.35 21.74
C LEU A 108 -13.51 -6.14 23.05
N GLY A 109 -13.51 -5.48 24.22
CA GLY A 109 -13.62 -6.08 25.55
C GLY A 109 -12.31 -6.19 26.33
N ALA A 110 -11.17 -5.69 25.80
CA ALA A 110 -9.88 -5.77 26.47
C ALA A 110 -9.80 -4.84 27.70
N LYS A 111 -9.00 -5.20 28.71
CA LYS A 111 -8.58 -4.24 29.74
C LYS A 111 -7.53 -3.32 29.13
N VAL A 112 -7.90 -2.06 28.92
CA VAL A 112 -7.02 -1.05 28.30
C VAL A 112 -6.55 -0.06 29.35
N VAL A 113 -5.24 0.14 29.43
CA VAL A 113 -4.62 1.23 30.19
C VAL A 113 -3.78 2.11 29.26
N VAL A 114 -3.93 3.44 29.39
CA VAL A 114 -3.15 4.45 28.68
C VAL A 114 -2.25 5.17 29.67
N ILE A 115 -0.95 5.26 29.36
CA ILE A 115 0.01 6.11 30.10
C ILE A 115 0.42 7.31 29.23
N GLU A 116 0.31 8.51 29.78
CA GLU A 116 0.72 9.77 29.16
C GLU A 116 1.65 10.54 30.10
N LYS A 117 2.79 11.01 29.57
CA LYS A 117 3.81 11.68 30.38
C LYS A 117 3.52 13.13 30.70
N ARG A 118 2.51 13.70 30.04
CA ARG A 118 1.95 15.03 30.32
C ARG A 118 0.64 14.91 31.10
N ASP A 119 0.19 16.03 31.63
CA ASP A 119 -1.12 16.19 32.27
C ASP A 119 -2.01 17.26 31.58
N THR A 120 -1.54 17.77 30.45
CA THR A 120 -2.07 18.94 29.76
C THR A 120 -1.97 18.77 28.24
N PHE A 121 -3.06 19.06 27.53
CA PHE A 121 -3.11 19.05 26.07
C PHE A 121 -2.87 20.46 25.54
N SER A 122 -1.59 20.79 25.30
CA SER A 122 -1.16 22.16 24.99
C SER A 122 -1.18 22.56 23.51
N ARG A 123 -1.19 21.59 22.59
CA ARG A 123 -1.00 21.85 21.15
C ARG A 123 -2.23 22.51 20.53
N ASN A 124 -2.11 23.79 20.17
CA ASN A 124 -3.17 24.55 19.50
C ASN A 124 -3.25 24.24 17.99
N ASN A 125 -2.14 23.86 17.35
CA ASN A 125 -2.06 23.55 15.90
C ASN A 125 -3.20 22.68 15.39
N VAL A 126 -3.64 22.95 14.17
CA VAL A 126 -4.86 22.37 13.57
C VAL A 126 -4.54 21.20 12.63
N LEU A 127 -5.33 20.13 12.76
CA LEU A 127 -5.31 18.94 11.92
C LEU A 127 -6.49 18.99 10.94
N HIS A 128 -6.20 18.83 9.64
CA HIS A 128 -7.23 18.46 8.66
C HIS A 128 -7.72 17.02 8.87
N LEU A 129 -9.00 16.79 8.58
CA LEU A 129 -9.72 15.54 8.79
C LEU A 129 -10.34 15.07 7.47
N TRP A 130 -9.90 13.92 6.96
CA TRP A 130 -10.54 13.32 5.77
C TRP A 130 -12.02 12.99 6.08
N PRO A 131 -12.92 13.00 5.07
CA PRO A 131 -14.36 12.78 5.26
C PRO A 131 -14.74 11.56 6.09
N TYR A 132 -13.99 10.46 5.97
CA TYR A 132 -14.23 9.25 6.78
C TYR A 132 -13.91 9.48 8.27
N THR A 133 -12.88 10.25 8.62
CA THR A 133 -12.55 10.57 10.03
C THR A 133 -13.58 11.50 10.66
N ILE A 134 -14.12 12.45 9.88
CA ILE A 134 -15.24 13.29 10.30
C ILE A 134 -16.48 12.43 10.58
N HIS A 135 -16.75 11.44 9.72
CA HIS A 135 -17.85 10.49 9.90
C HIS A 135 -17.67 9.59 11.13
N ASP A 136 -16.50 8.98 11.30
CA ASP A 136 -16.12 8.16 12.47
C ASP A 136 -16.29 8.95 13.79
N LEU A 137 -15.72 10.15 13.88
CA LEU A 137 -15.83 11.01 15.06
C LEU A 137 -17.28 11.48 15.31
N ARG A 138 -18.05 11.84 14.27
CA ARG A 138 -19.49 12.13 14.40
C ARG A 138 -20.29 10.95 14.97
N ASN A 139 -19.87 9.71 14.68
CA ASN A 139 -20.48 8.47 15.18
C ASN A 139 -19.96 8.02 16.54
N LEU A 140 -18.77 8.46 16.99
CA LEU A 140 -18.38 8.41 18.41
C LEU A 140 -19.01 9.54 19.25
N GLY A 141 -19.89 10.35 18.66
CA GLY A 141 -20.64 11.39 19.36
C GLY A 141 -19.96 12.76 19.46
N ALA A 142 -18.88 13.02 18.69
CA ALA A 142 -18.06 14.24 18.74
C ALA A 142 -18.79 15.56 19.06
N LYS A 143 -19.90 15.86 18.35
CA LYS A 143 -20.70 17.07 18.54
C LYS A 143 -21.28 17.26 19.96
N LYS A 144 -21.35 16.21 20.79
CA LYS A 144 -21.73 16.29 22.20
C LYS A 144 -20.61 16.87 23.09
N PHE A 145 -19.35 16.64 22.73
CA PHE A 145 -18.16 17.08 23.48
C PHE A 145 -17.55 18.37 22.91
N TYR A 146 -17.71 18.63 21.61
CA TYR A 146 -17.28 19.84 20.93
C TYR A 146 -18.37 20.28 19.94
N GLY A 147 -19.22 21.23 20.35
CA GLY A 147 -20.39 21.64 19.55
C GLY A 147 -20.06 22.23 18.17
N LYS A 148 -18.89 22.86 18.04
CA LYS A 148 -18.36 23.38 16.76
C LYS A 148 -17.87 22.28 15.80
N PHE A 149 -17.77 21.01 16.22
CA PHE A 149 -17.11 19.95 15.46
C PHE A 149 -17.66 19.76 14.04
N CYS A 150 -16.86 20.13 13.04
CA CYS A 150 -17.20 20.10 11.62
C CYS A 150 -18.62 20.65 11.36
N ALA A 151 -18.85 21.88 11.80
CA ALA A 151 -20.04 22.67 11.49
C ALA A 151 -19.87 23.36 10.13
N GLY A 152 -20.95 23.45 9.33
CA GLY A 152 -20.86 23.92 7.95
C GLY A 152 -19.87 23.07 7.13
N SER A 153 -18.94 23.75 6.47
CA SER A 153 -17.87 23.18 5.64
C SER A 153 -16.57 22.83 6.40
N ILE A 154 -16.46 23.11 7.70
CA ILE A 154 -15.22 22.91 8.47
C ILE A 154 -14.79 21.44 8.43
N ASP A 155 -13.57 21.19 7.93
CA ASP A 155 -12.98 19.85 7.79
C ASP A 155 -11.77 19.60 8.70
N HIS A 156 -11.60 20.40 9.75
CA HIS A 156 -10.41 20.39 10.61
C HIS A 156 -10.73 20.54 12.11
N ILE A 157 -9.71 20.33 12.96
CA ILE A 157 -9.79 20.45 14.43
C ILE A 157 -8.39 20.71 15.06
N SER A 158 -8.29 21.56 16.07
CA SER A 158 -7.06 21.69 16.86
C SER A 158 -6.71 20.41 17.65
N ILE A 159 -5.42 20.06 17.69
CA ILE A 159 -4.92 18.80 18.29
C ILE A 159 -5.45 18.62 19.72
N ARG A 160 -5.39 19.67 20.55
CA ARG A 160 -5.89 19.64 21.93
C ARG A 160 -7.38 19.33 22.06
N GLN A 161 -8.24 19.80 21.15
CA GLN A 161 -9.67 19.51 21.18
C GLN A 161 -9.95 18.06 20.79
N LEU A 162 -9.20 17.54 19.79
CA LEU A 162 -9.27 16.13 19.42
C LEU A 162 -8.81 15.22 20.58
N GLN A 163 -7.75 15.60 21.31
CA GLN A 163 -7.31 14.87 22.52
C GLN A 163 -8.35 14.93 23.64
N LEU A 164 -8.95 16.10 23.96
CA LEU A 164 -10.01 16.21 24.97
C LEU A 164 -11.25 15.37 24.64
N MET A 165 -11.68 15.40 23.38
CA MET A 165 -12.85 14.66 22.90
C MET A 165 -12.63 13.15 22.99
N LEU A 166 -11.47 12.66 22.50
CA LEU A 166 -11.15 11.24 22.54
C LEU A 166 -10.87 10.75 23.97
N LEU A 167 -10.29 11.57 24.85
CA LEU A 167 -10.17 11.27 26.28
C LEU A 167 -11.55 11.02 26.91
N LYS A 168 -12.53 11.90 26.65
CA LYS A 168 -13.90 11.75 27.19
C LYS A 168 -14.58 10.46 26.69
N ILE A 169 -14.41 10.12 25.41
CA ILE A 169 -14.95 8.87 24.84
C ILE A 169 -14.23 7.64 25.43
N ALA A 170 -12.91 7.68 25.56
CA ALA A 170 -12.10 6.60 26.14
C ALA A 170 -12.50 6.30 27.60
N LEU A 171 -12.62 7.34 28.43
CA LEU A 171 -13.06 7.24 29.82
C LEU A 171 -14.47 6.62 29.92
N ILE A 172 -15.42 7.07 29.08
CA ILE A 172 -16.79 6.52 29.03
C ILE A 172 -16.79 5.01 28.73
N VAL A 173 -15.94 4.53 27.83
CA VAL A 173 -15.87 3.10 27.47
C VAL A 173 -14.97 2.28 28.40
N GLY A 174 -14.56 2.83 29.55
CA GLY A 174 -13.80 2.09 30.58
C GLY A 174 -12.29 2.01 30.38
N VAL A 175 -11.72 2.86 29.50
CA VAL A 175 -10.25 2.99 29.39
C VAL A 175 -9.70 3.66 30.65
N GLU A 176 -8.73 3.01 31.28
CA GLU A 176 -7.99 3.58 32.41
C GLU A 176 -6.88 4.51 31.88
N VAL A 177 -6.74 5.72 32.43
CA VAL A 177 -5.83 6.75 31.91
C VAL A 177 -5.00 7.35 33.03
N HIS A 178 -3.67 7.17 32.96
CA HIS A 178 -2.71 7.76 33.90
C HIS A 178 -1.92 8.87 33.22
N VAL A 179 -1.85 10.02 33.88
CA VAL A 179 -1.13 11.23 33.43
C VAL A 179 0.08 11.51 34.31
N ASN A 180 1.08 12.22 33.75
CA ASN A 180 2.42 12.38 34.36
C ASN A 180 3.15 11.04 34.61
N VAL A 181 2.91 10.05 33.74
CA VAL A 181 3.58 8.75 33.75
C VAL A 181 4.36 8.57 32.44
N GLU A 182 5.68 8.59 32.52
CA GLU A 182 6.57 8.35 31.37
C GLU A 182 7.00 6.89 31.31
N PHE A 183 6.80 6.24 30.15
CA PHE A 183 7.38 4.93 29.87
C PHE A 183 8.90 5.04 29.72
N VAL A 184 9.64 4.14 30.36
CA VAL A 184 11.11 4.10 30.32
C VAL A 184 11.59 2.91 29.48
N LYS A 185 11.16 1.68 29.82
CA LYS A 185 11.44 0.47 29.03
C LYS A 185 10.45 -0.65 29.31
N LEU A 186 10.44 -1.65 28.41
CA LEU A 186 9.74 -2.92 28.62
C LEU A 186 10.54 -3.78 29.63
N LEU A 187 9.85 -4.38 30.60
CA LEU A 187 10.42 -5.31 31.57
C LEU A 187 10.03 -6.74 31.21
N GLU A 188 11.05 -7.60 31.11
CA GLU A 188 10.90 -9.01 30.77
C GLU A 188 10.36 -9.82 31.97
N PRO A 189 9.65 -10.93 31.74
CA PRO A 189 9.31 -11.90 32.78
C PRO A 189 10.58 -12.44 33.47
N PRO A 190 10.58 -12.59 34.81
CA PRO A 190 11.75 -13.06 35.55
C PRO A 190 12.05 -14.54 35.24
N GLU A 191 13.31 -14.93 35.41
CA GLU A 191 13.78 -16.29 35.17
C GLU A 191 13.54 -17.20 36.39
N GLY A 192 13.25 -18.48 36.15
CA GLY A 192 13.10 -19.50 37.20
C GLY A 192 11.71 -19.69 37.82
N GLN A 193 10.67 -18.96 37.39
CA GLN A 193 9.31 -19.06 37.95
C GLN A 193 8.29 -19.82 37.08
N GLY A 194 8.70 -20.31 35.90
CA GLY A 194 7.80 -21.00 34.97
C GLY A 194 6.69 -20.08 34.42
N THR A 195 5.59 -20.68 33.96
CA THR A 195 4.38 -19.97 33.47
C THR A 195 3.60 -19.26 34.58
N ASP A 196 3.88 -19.61 35.84
CA ASP A 196 3.22 -19.07 37.03
C ASP A 196 3.94 -17.81 37.55
N GLY A 197 5.02 -17.41 36.88
CA GLY A 197 5.70 -16.14 37.10
C GLY A 197 4.93 -14.93 36.55
N PRO A 198 5.26 -13.71 37.00
CA PRO A 198 4.60 -12.50 36.53
C PRO A 198 5.00 -12.17 35.09
N GLY A 199 4.01 -11.77 34.30
CA GLY A 199 4.15 -11.49 32.87
C GLY A 199 4.95 -10.23 32.52
N TRP A 200 4.86 -9.84 31.24
CA TRP A 200 5.48 -8.62 30.71
C TRP A 200 4.91 -7.37 31.38
N ARG A 201 5.81 -6.46 31.80
CA ARG A 201 5.48 -5.23 32.55
C ARG A 201 6.24 -4.03 31.98
N ALA A 202 5.94 -2.83 32.46
CA ALA A 202 6.60 -1.59 32.04
C ALA A 202 7.38 -0.95 33.19
N GLU A 203 8.62 -0.55 32.94
CA GLU A 203 9.30 0.42 33.79
C GLU A 203 8.76 1.81 33.44
N VAL A 204 8.30 2.53 34.46
CA VAL A 204 7.79 3.89 34.31
C VAL A 204 8.46 4.87 35.27
N ARG A 205 8.34 6.16 34.95
CA ARG A 205 8.72 7.28 35.82
C ARG A 205 7.45 8.05 36.18
N PRO A 206 7.14 8.25 37.48
CA PRO A 206 7.88 7.80 38.67
C PRO A 206 7.74 6.29 38.94
N ALA A 207 8.81 5.64 39.39
CA ALA A 207 8.89 4.18 39.53
C ALA A 207 7.91 3.56 40.54
N GLY A 208 7.50 4.33 41.57
CA GLY A 208 6.50 3.91 42.57
C GLY A 208 5.04 4.03 42.10
N HIS A 209 4.78 4.31 40.83
CA HIS A 209 3.42 4.37 40.30
C HIS A 209 2.80 2.96 40.22
N PRO A 210 1.51 2.75 40.56
CA PRO A 210 0.90 1.41 40.59
C PRO A 210 1.03 0.60 39.29
N ILE A 211 1.09 1.29 38.14
CA ILE A 211 1.25 0.69 36.81
C ILE A 211 2.57 -0.09 36.62
N SER A 212 3.60 0.15 37.45
CA SER A 212 4.84 -0.63 37.43
C SER A 212 4.59 -2.13 37.66
N ASN A 213 3.50 -2.46 38.35
CA ASN A 213 3.06 -3.82 38.63
C ASN A 213 2.00 -4.34 37.63
N TYR A 214 1.54 -3.52 36.68
CA TYR A 214 0.53 -3.91 35.71
C TYR A 214 1.15 -4.75 34.58
N GLU A 215 0.70 -6.00 34.51
CA GLU A 215 1.04 -6.94 33.46
C GLU A 215 0.14 -6.77 32.24
N PHE A 216 0.72 -6.95 31.05
CA PHE A 216 0.01 -6.85 29.78
C PHE A 216 0.54 -7.85 28.75
N ASP A 217 -0.37 -8.30 27.90
CA ASP A 217 -0.12 -9.28 26.84
C ASP A 217 0.03 -8.55 25.47
N VAL A 218 -0.31 -7.25 25.45
CA VAL A 218 -0.21 -6.35 24.29
C VAL A 218 0.31 -4.98 24.72
N ILE A 219 1.25 -4.40 23.95
CA ILE A 219 1.73 -3.02 24.14
C ILE A 219 1.77 -2.23 22.83
N ILE A 220 1.29 -0.98 22.87
CA ILE A 220 1.20 -0.09 21.70
C ILE A 220 1.95 1.22 21.94
N GLY A 221 2.91 1.53 21.06
CA GLY A 221 3.58 2.83 21.01
C GLY A 221 2.80 3.83 20.15
N ALA A 222 2.15 4.80 20.80
CA ALA A 222 1.45 5.93 20.18
C ALA A 222 2.00 7.29 20.69
N ASP A 223 3.27 7.27 21.13
CA ASP A 223 4.07 8.34 21.74
C ASP A 223 4.63 9.36 20.74
N GLY A 224 4.47 9.11 19.43
CA GLY A 224 4.78 10.03 18.35
C GLY A 224 6.21 9.88 17.80
N ARG A 225 6.83 11.01 17.43
CA ARG A 225 8.06 11.05 16.61
C ARG A 225 9.21 10.16 17.13
N ARG A 226 9.41 10.16 18.45
CA ARG A 226 10.44 9.38 19.15
C ARG A 226 9.78 8.22 19.88
N SER A 227 9.56 7.12 19.16
CA SER A 227 9.04 5.89 19.75
C SER A 227 10.02 5.33 20.79
N THR A 228 9.48 5.03 21.97
CA THR A 228 10.21 4.47 23.12
C THR A 228 10.25 2.93 23.13
N LEU A 229 9.69 2.27 22.09
CA LEU A 229 9.67 0.82 21.96
C LEU A 229 10.83 0.31 21.10
N ASP A 230 11.67 -0.54 21.69
CA ASP A 230 12.78 -1.22 21.01
C ASP A 230 12.31 -2.24 19.96
N GLY A 231 13.16 -2.48 18.96
CA GLY A 231 12.96 -3.47 17.91
C GLY A 231 12.39 -2.91 16.60
N PHE A 232 11.89 -1.66 16.61
CA PHE A 232 11.37 -0.98 15.42
C PHE A 232 12.43 -0.12 14.76
N LYS A 233 13.02 -0.63 13.67
CA LYS A 233 13.97 0.12 12.84
C LYS A 233 13.27 1.25 12.09
N ARG A 234 13.99 2.34 11.83
CA ARG A 234 13.49 3.52 11.12
C ARG A 234 14.04 3.59 9.70
N LYS A 235 13.15 3.80 8.73
CA LYS A 235 13.49 4.28 7.38
C LYS A 235 13.35 5.80 7.36
N GLU A 236 14.46 6.48 7.10
CA GLU A 236 14.47 7.91 6.78
C GLU A 236 14.16 8.12 5.29
N PHE A 237 13.19 8.97 5.00
CA PHE A 237 12.92 9.47 3.66
C PHE A 237 13.38 10.92 3.61
N ARG A 238 14.62 11.14 3.18
CA ARG A 238 15.22 12.47 3.04
C ARG A 238 14.83 13.09 1.69
N GLY A 239 14.06 14.18 1.74
CA GLY A 239 13.66 14.97 0.59
C GLY A 239 14.66 16.09 0.26
N LYS A 240 14.16 17.12 -0.44
CA LYS A 240 14.83 18.43 -0.46
C LYS A 240 14.72 19.08 0.93
N LEU A 241 15.62 20.03 1.22
CA LEU A 241 15.50 20.87 2.41
C LEU A 241 14.14 21.58 2.44
N ALA A 242 13.33 21.27 3.45
CA ALA A 242 11.99 21.81 3.63
C ALA A 242 11.83 22.27 5.09
N ILE A 243 11.62 23.56 5.29
CA ILE A 243 11.48 24.18 6.61
C ILE A 243 10.02 24.60 6.77
N ALA A 244 9.32 24.01 7.74
CA ALA A 244 7.95 24.36 8.04
C ALA A 244 7.90 25.39 9.17
N ILE A 245 6.97 26.34 9.06
CA ILE A 245 6.62 27.28 10.12
C ILE A 245 5.14 27.09 10.41
N THR A 246 4.78 26.93 11.69
CA THR A 246 3.38 27.00 12.14
C THR A 246 3.18 28.20 13.03
N ALA A 247 2.10 28.95 12.83
CA ALA A 247 1.71 30.08 13.65
C ALA A 247 0.24 29.97 14.06
N ASN A 248 -0.07 30.35 15.31
CA ASN A 248 -1.44 30.46 15.81
C ASN A 248 -1.69 31.91 16.25
N PHE A 249 -2.71 32.55 15.68
CA PHE A 249 -3.18 33.86 16.13
C PHE A 249 -4.54 33.74 16.86
N VAL A 250 -4.85 34.73 17.70
CA VAL A 250 -6.09 34.75 18.50
C VAL A 250 -7.31 34.95 17.60
N ASN A 251 -8.20 33.96 17.55
CA ASN A 251 -9.51 34.09 16.89
C ASN A 251 -10.54 34.66 17.88
N ARG A 252 -10.92 35.92 17.70
CA ARG A 252 -11.93 36.62 18.54
C ARG A 252 -13.37 36.33 18.11
N ASN A 253 -13.57 35.53 17.06
CA ASN A 253 -14.86 35.10 16.52
C ASN A 253 -15.76 36.28 16.08
N THR A 254 -15.16 37.42 15.69
CA THR A 254 -15.88 38.58 15.15
C THR A 254 -16.47 38.33 13.76
N THR A 255 -17.43 39.16 13.35
CA THR A 255 -18.05 39.09 12.01
C THR A 255 -17.11 39.46 10.86
N ALA A 256 -15.98 40.11 11.14
CA ALA A 256 -14.92 40.35 10.16
C ALA A 256 -14.08 39.09 9.97
N GLU A 257 -13.50 38.54 11.05
CA GLU A 257 -12.76 37.28 11.04
C GLU A 257 -13.59 36.12 10.45
N ALA A 258 -14.90 36.08 10.75
CA ALA A 258 -15.81 35.07 10.22
C ALA A 258 -15.91 35.08 8.68
N LYS A 259 -15.72 36.23 8.01
CA LYS A 259 -15.84 36.37 6.54
C LYS A 259 -14.58 35.94 5.77
N VAL A 260 -13.39 36.03 6.35
CA VAL A 260 -12.12 35.71 5.67
C VAL A 260 -12.11 34.26 5.21
N GLU A 261 -11.85 33.99 3.93
CA GLU A 261 -11.88 32.62 3.39
C GLU A 261 -10.67 31.78 3.88
N GLU A 262 -10.87 30.46 4.02
CA GLU A 262 -9.80 29.52 4.41
C GLU A 262 -8.93 29.12 3.20
N ILE A 263 -7.66 28.80 3.45
CA ILE A 263 -6.70 28.46 2.39
C ILE A 263 -6.39 26.97 2.46
N SER A 264 -7.20 26.16 1.77
CA SER A 264 -7.10 24.70 1.75
C SER A 264 -5.94 24.18 0.88
N GLY A 265 -4.70 24.38 1.34
CA GLY A 265 -3.52 23.73 0.76
C GLY A 265 -3.03 24.34 -0.55
N VAL A 266 -2.96 25.68 -0.64
CA VAL A 266 -2.50 26.37 -1.85
C VAL A 266 -0.99 26.25 -1.98
N ALA A 267 -0.55 25.17 -2.63
CA ALA A 267 0.84 24.98 -3.03
C ALA A 267 1.21 25.88 -4.21
N PHE A 268 2.50 26.25 -4.30
CA PHE A 268 3.08 27.08 -5.37
C PHE A 268 2.65 26.66 -6.77
N ILE A 269 2.56 25.35 -7.01
CA ILE A 269 2.18 24.74 -8.29
C ILE A 269 0.83 25.28 -8.83
N PHE A 270 -0.14 25.56 -7.95
CA PHE A 270 -1.50 25.94 -8.33
C PHE A 270 -1.75 27.46 -8.37
N ASN A 271 -1.01 28.26 -7.59
CA ASN A 271 -1.15 29.72 -7.55
C ASN A 271 0.21 30.43 -7.56
N GLN A 272 0.99 30.21 -8.61
CA GLN A 272 2.33 30.78 -8.76
C GLN A 272 2.34 32.31 -8.65
N LYS A 273 1.28 32.97 -9.14
CA LYS A 273 1.13 34.43 -9.11
C LYS A 273 1.20 34.96 -7.67
N PHE A 274 0.36 34.44 -6.78
CA PHE A 274 0.32 34.82 -5.36
C PHE A 274 1.69 34.70 -4.67
N PHE A 275 2.45 33.64 -4.95
CA PHE A 275 3.77 33.44 -4.33
C PHE A 275 4.88 34.31 -4.94
N LEU A 276 4.73 34.74 -6.20
CA LEU A 276 5.61 35.75 -6.79
C LEU A 276 5.31 37.13 -6.21
N GLU A 277 4.03 37.50 -6.08
CA GLU A 277 3.60 38.76 -5.46
C GLU A 277 4.01 38.84 -3.98
N LEU A 278 3.83 37.77 -3.20
CA LEU A 278 4.33 37.66 -1.81
C LEU A 278 5.86 37.81 -1.73
N LYS A 279 6.59 37.34 -2.73
CA LYS A 279 8.05 37.47 -2.78
C LYS A 279 8.50 38.88 -3.20
N GLU A 280 7.80 39.50 -4.13
CA GLU A 280 8.15 40.83 -4.66
C GLU A 280 7.74 41.96 -3.72
N GLU A 281 6.58 41.85 -3.05
CA GLU A 281 6.10 42.86 -2.10
C GLU A 281 6.64 42.66 -0.67
N ALA A 282 6.56 41.44 -0.13
CA ALA A 282 6.96 41.15 1.25
C ALA A 282 8.36 40.53 1.38
N GLY A 283 9.04 40.16 0.29
CA GLY A 283 10.34 39.47 0.36
C GLY A 283 10.27 38.04 0.90
N ILE A 284 9.08 37.42 0.90
CA ILE A 284 8.82 36.11 1.53
C ILE A 284 8.66 35.02 0.46
N ASP A 285 9.58 34.06 0.41
CA ASP A 285 9.59 32.98 -0.59
C ASP A 285 9.16 31.62 0.01
N LEU A 286 7.91 31.22 -0.29
CA LEU A 286 7.27 30.00 0.20
C LEU A 286 7.02 28.98 -0.93
N GLU A 287 6.89 27.70 -0.58
CA GLU A 287 6.45 26.63 -1.49
C GLU A 287 4.96 26.26 -1.30
N ASN A 288 4.38 26.57 -0.14
CA ASN A 288 2.99 26.27 0.23
C ASN A 288 2.59 27.14 1.44
N ILE A 289 1.32 27.54 1.50
CA ILE A 289 0.69 28.11 2.70
C ILE A 289 -0.73 27.57 2.87
N VAL A 290 -1.10 27.29 4.11
CA VAL A 290 -2.40 26.75 4.53
C VAL A 290 -2.92 27.59 5.68
N TYR A 291 -4.21 27.94 5.66
CA TYR A 291 -4.89 28.70 6.70
C TYR A 291 -6.20 28.01 7.09
N TYR A 292 -6.36 27.73 8.39
CA TYR A 292 -7.56 27.16 9.01
C TYR A 292 -8.05 28.05 10.16
N LYS A 293 -9.37 28.18 10.28
CA LYS A 293 -10.08 29.04 11.25
C LYS A 293 -10.76 28.19 12.33
N ASP A 294 -9.98 27.59 13.22
CA ASP A 294 -10.47 26.83 14.38
C ASP A 294 -10.57 27.78 15.61
N ASN A 295 -10.16 27.34 16.80
CA ASN A 295 -10.11 28.18 18.01
C ASN A 295 -8.96 29.21 17.96
N THR A 296 -8.04 29.05 17.00
CA THR A 296 -7.01 29.99 16.59
C THR A 296 -7.10 30.19 15.07
N HIS A 297 -6.64 31.33 14.57
CA HIS A 297 -6.30 31.45 13.15
C HIS A 297 -4.96 30.74 12.96
N TYR A 298 -5.01 29.53 12.44
CA TYR A 298 -3.84 28.66 12.31
C TYR A 298 -3.28 28.72 10.90
N PHE A 299 -1.99 29.00 10.81
CA PHE A 299 -1.23 28.98 9.57
C PHE A 299 -0.16 27.90 9.63
N VAL A 300 0.01 27.15 8.54
CA VAL A 300 1.22 26.36 8.28
C VAL A 300 1.76 26.66 6.90
N MET A 301 3.04 26.98 6.83
CA MET A 301 3.74 27.39 5.61
C MET A 301 5.07 26.65 5.50
N THR A 302 5.53 26.39 4.26
CA THR A 302 6.85 25.81 4.00
C THR A 302 7.72 26.84 3.32
N ALA A 303 8.69 27.37 4.05
CA ALA A 303 9.57 28.46 3.64
C ALA A 303 10.89 27.96 3.06
N LYS A 304 11.43 28.68 2.07
CA LYS A 304 12.74 28.37 1.49
C LYS A 304 13.86 28.95 2.37
N LYS A 305 14.92 28.18 2.59
CA LYS A 305 16.07 28.57 3.44
C LYS A 305 16.59 29.98 3.14
N GLN A 306 16.71 30.34 1.86
CA GLN A 306 17.26 31.64 1.45
C GLN A 306 16.40 32.80 1.98
N SER A 307 15.07 32.75 1.82
CA SER A 307 14.15 33.77 2.35
C SER A 307 14.23 33.93 3.87
N LEU A 308 14.52 32.84 4.60
CA LEU A 308 14.71 32.89 6.05
C LEU A 308 16.07 33.49 6.46
N LEU A 309 17.10 33.35 5.64
CA LEU A 309 18.39 34.03 5.82
C LEU A 309 18.25 35.52 5.43
N ASP A 310 17.62 35.82 4.29
CA ASP A 310 17.43 37.17 3.76
C ASP A 310 16.60 38.06 4.72
N LYS A 311 15.59 37.47 5.39
CA LYS A 311 14.78 38.12 6.45
C LYS A 311 15.41 38.05 7.85
N GLY A 312 16.62 37.48 8.00
CA GLY A 312 17.31 37.38 9.29
C GLY A 312 16.62 36.48 10.34
N VAL A 313 15.73 35.59 9.91
CA VAL A 313 15.07 34.56 10.76
C VAL A 313 16.06 33.47 11.16
N ILE A 314 16.92 33.08 10.21
CA ILE A 314 18.06 32.20 10.45
C ILE A 314 19.32 33.08 10.45
N ILE A 315 20.15 32.95 11.48
CA ILE A 315 21.32 33.83 11.69
C ILE A 315 22.52 33.35 10.84
N ASN A 316 22.81 32.05 10.84
CA ASN A 316 23.92 31.46 10.09
C ASN A 316 23.45 30.29 9.21
N ASP A 317 24.06 30.15 8.04
CA ASP A 317 23.76 29.05 7.10
C ASP A 317 24.56 27.78 7.45
N TYR A 318 23.95 26.90 8.26
CA TYR A 318 24.53 25.58 8.59
C TYR A 318 24.07 24.47 7.63
N ILE A 319 24.99 23.57 7.29
CA ILE A 319 24.74 22.39 6.44
C ILE A 319 23.84 21.35 7.15
N GLU A 320 24.01 21.21 8.47
CA GLU A 320 23.27 20.29 9.33
C GLU A 320 21.91 20.89 9.69
N THR A 321 20.79 20.26 9.31
CA THR A 321 19.45 20.82 9.53
C THR A 321 19.09 20.99 11.01
N GLU A 322 19.63 20.12 11.87
CA GLU A 322 19.47 20.23 13.33
C GLU A 322 20.15 21.49 13.91
N ARG A 323 21.30 21.92 13.35
CA ARG A 323 21.96 23.19 13.72
C ARG A 323 21.32 24.40 13.05
N LEU A 324 20.93 24.26 11.77
CA LEU A 324 20.28 25.32 11.01
C LEU A 324 19.01 25.82 11.71
N LEU A 325 18.26 24.90 12.34
CA LEU A 325 17.01 25.14 13.07
C LEU A 325 17.16 25.09 14.60
N ALA A 326 18.39 25.18 15.13
CA ALA A 326 18.63 25.24 16.56
C ALA A 326 18.22 26.60 17.15
N SER A 327 17.82 26.61 18.43
CA SER A 327 17.25 27.79 19.10
C SER A 327 18.25 28.95 19.31
N ASP A 328 19.55 28.70 19.17
CA ASP A 328 20.63 29.69 19.16
C ASP A 328 20.89 30.28 17.76
N ASN A 329 20.42 29.61 16.70
CA ASN A 329 20.56 30.06 15.30
C ASN A 329 19.28 30.67 14.71
N VAL A 330 18.16 30.62 15.45
CA VAL A 330 16.86 31.18 15.04
C VAL A 330 16.58 32.48 15.80
N ASN A 331 16.43 33.57 15.07
CA ASN A 331 15.99 34.85 15.63
C ASN A 331 14.46 34.83 15.82
N GLN A 332 14.02 34.72 17.07
CA GLN A 332 12.59 34.61 17.41
C GLN A 332 11.78 35.88 17.05
N GLU A 333 12.36 37.08 17.11
CA GLU A 333 11.65 38.31 16.75
C GLU A 333 11.46 38.41 15.23
N ALA A 334 12.48 38.07 14.45
CA ALA A 334 12.37 37.97 13.00
C ALA A 334 11.38 36.87 12.58
N LEU A 335 11.37 35.71 13.26
CA LEU A 335 10.39 34.64 13.03
C LEU A 335 8.94 35.13 13.26
N LEU A 336 8.71 35.92 14.31
CA LEU A 336 7.41 36.52 14.61
C LEU A 336 7.00 37.59 13.58
N SER A 337 7.96 38.36 13.04
CA SER A 337 7.66 39.27 11.93
C SER A 337 7.29 38.50 10.67
N TYR A 338 8.14 37.55 10.25
CA TYR A 338 7.98 36.75 9.04
C TYR A 338 6.65 35.99 9.01
N ALA A 339 6.30 35.32 10.11
CA ALA A 339 5.08 34.52 10.18
C ALA A 339 3.81 35.38 10.26
N ARG A 340 3.87 36.61 10.82
CA ARG A 340 2.77 37.57 10.79
C ARG A 340 2.57 38.14 9.39
N GLU A 341 3.64 38.64 8.79
CA GLU A 341 3.66 39.27 7.46
C GLU A 341 3.14 38.32 6.37
N ALA A 342 3.57 37.04 6.40
CA ALA A 342 3.06 36.01 5.51
C ALA A 342 1.56 35.69 5.72
N ALA A 343 1.06 35.75 6.95
CA ALA A 343 -0.34 35.47 7.28
C ALA A 343 -1.29 36.62 6.89
N ASP A 344 -0.82 37.86 7.05
CA ASP A 344 -1.56 39.08 6.70
C ASP A 344 -1.75 39.17 5.18
N PHE A 345 -0.64 39.03 4.43
CA PHE A 345 -0.66 38.98 2.97
C PHE A 345 -1.53 37.83 2.46
N ALA A 346 -1.39 36.62 3.03
CA ALA A 346 -2.18 35.45 2.62
C ALA A 346 -3.70 35.65 2.81
N THR A 347 -4.12 36.44 3.80
CA THR A 347 -5.53 36.76 4.03
C THR A 347 -5.97 38.08 3.39
N ASN A 348 -5.16 38.66 2.49
CA ASN A 348 -5.40 39.94 1.82
C ASN A 348 -5.69 41.08 2.82
N TYR A 349 -5.02 41.08 3.97
CA TYR A 349 -5.19 42.05 5.06
C TYR A 349 -6.62 42.13 5.64
N GLN A 350 -7.42 41.05 5.51
CA GLN A 350 -8.81 41.01 5.99
C GLN A 350 -8.96 40.60 7.46
N LEU A 351 -7.90 40.08 8.10
CA LEU A 351 -7.91 39.76 9.53
C LEU A 351 -7.64 41.05 10.34
N PRO A 352 -8.56 41.50 11.23
CA PRO A 352 -8.42 42.81 11.89
C PRO A 352 -7.21 42.99 12.82
N SER A 353 -6.58 41.89 13.22
CA SER A 353 -5.49 41.88 14.21
C SER A 353 -4.78 40.53 14.23
N LEU A 354 -3.47 40.50 14.02
CA LEU A 354 -2.63 39.29 14.10
C LEU A 354 -1.84 39.24 15.42
N ASP A 355 -2.60 39.14 16.51
CA ASP A 355 -2.08 38.86 17.85
C ASP A 355 -1.79 37.37 18.01
N TYR A 356 -0.60 37.01 18.47
CA TYR A 356 -0.26 35.61 18.69
C TYR A 356 -1.07 34.99 19.82
N ALA A 357 -1.55 33.76 19.58
CA ALA A 357 -1.99 32.88 20.66
C ALA A 357 -0.80 32.52 21.56
N ILE A 358 -1.09 32.04 22.78
CA ILE A 358 -0.07 31.73 23.78
C ILE A 358 0.13 30.21 23.87
N ASN A 359 1.38 29.77 23.79
CA ASN A 359 1.78 28.37 23.92
C ASN A 359 1.97 27.96 25.41
N HIS A 360 2.31 26.69 25.68
CA HIS A 360 2.48 26.19 27.06
C HIS A 360 3.73 26.68 27.79
N TYR A 361 4.61 27.45 27.15
CA TYR A 361 5.71 28.16 27.80
C TYR A 361 5.38 29.65 28.06
N SER A 362 4.10 30.04 27.93
CA SER A 362 3.64 31.43 28.02
C SER A 362 4.26 32.37 26.98
N GLN A 363 4.71 31.82 25.86
CA GLN A 363 5.30 32.55 24.73
C GLN A 363 4.34 32.62 23.53
N PRO A 364 4.55 33.56 22.58
CA PRO A 364 3.87 33.56 21.28
C PRO A 364 3.95 32.20 20.56
N ASP A 365 2.81 31.73 20.08
CA ASP A 365 2.64 30.39 19.50
C ASP A 365 3.04 30.35 18.01
N VAL A 366 4.35 30.49 17.77
CA VAL A 366 5.04 30.23 16.51
C VAL A 366 6.15 29.18 16.72
N ALA A 367 6.36 28.29 15.75
CA ALA A 367 7.40 27.27 15.81
C ALA A 367 7.90 26.86 14.41
N MET A 368 9.19 26.51 14.33
CA MET A 368 9.85 25.97 13.12
C MET A 368 10.06 24.45 13.24
N PHE A 369 9.99 23.74 12.12
CA PHE A 369 10.16 22.27 12.06
C PHE A 369 10.90 21.82 10.79
N ASP A 370 11.72 20.78 10.93
CA ASP A 370 12.37 20.11 9.80
C ASP A 370 11.41 19.12 9.12
N PHE A 371 11.03 19.40 7.86
CA PHE A 371 10.32 18.48 6.97
C PHE A 371 11.24 17.81 5.94
N THR A 372 12.54 18.07 5.97
CA THR A 372 13.54 17.45 5.08
C THR A 372 13.59 15.94 5.29
N CYS A 373 13.38 15.47 6.52
CA CYS A 373 13.49 14.07 6.91
C CYS A 373 12.15 13.60 7.47
N MET A 374 11.46 12.69 6.76
CA MET A 374 10.28 11.99 7.25
C MET A 374 10.65 10.56 7.63
N TYR A 375 10.27 10.11 8.82
CA TYR A 375 10.55 8.75 9.29
C TYR A 375 9.32 7.82 9.21
N ALA A 376 9.55 6.57 8.83
CA ALA A 376 8.59 5.48 9.00
C ALA A 376 9.25 4.28 9.69
N SER A 377 8.47 3.45 10.37
CA SER A 377 8.95 2.16 10.87
C SER A 377 9.21 1.18 9.71
N GLU A 378 10.14 0.24 9.86
CA GLU A 378 10.31 -0.85 8.89
C GLU A 378 9.14 -1.84 8.89
N ASN A 379 8.53 -2.01 10.07
CA ASN A 379 7.45 -2.94 10.39
C ASN A 379 6.44 -2.25 11.32
N ALA A 380 5.16 -2.62 11.25
CA ALA A 380 4.11 -2.08 12.10
C ALA A 380 3.93 -2.83 13.43
N ALA A 381 4.29 -4.12 13.47
CA ALA A 381 4.26 -4.93 14.67
C ALA A 381 5.45 -5.91 14.79
N LEU A 382 5.66 -6.43 15.98
CA LEU A 382 6.54 -7.55 16.30
C LEU A 382 5.96 -8.32 17.52
N VAL A 383 6.38 -9.56 17.72
CA VAL A 383 6.04 -10.35 18.92
C VAL A 383 7.34 -10.69 19.64
N ARG A 384 7.32 -10.63 20.98
CA ARG A 384 8.42 -11.10 21.83
C ARG A 384 7.96 -12.27 22.68
N GLU A 385 8.83 -13.25 22.86
CA GLU A 385 8.58 -14.44 23.68
C GLU A 385 9.76 -14.67 24.63
N LYS A 386 9.49 -14.71 25.94
CA LYS A 386 10.47 -15.08 26.96
C LYS A 386 9.78 -15.81 28.11
N ASN A 387 10.42 -16.89 28.58
CA ASN A 387 9.97 -17.73 29.69
C ASN A 387 8.53 -18.27 29.56
N GLY A 388 8.05 -18.46 28.33
CA GLY A 388 6.69 -18.92 28.04
C GLY A 388 5.62 -17.81 27.97
N HIS A 389 5.95 -16.56 28.33
CA HIS A 389 5.04 -15.43 28.17
C HIS A 389 5.34 -14.70 26.86
N GLN A 390 4.30 -14.50 26.05
CA GLN A 390 4.38 -13.73 24.81
C GLN A 390 3.80 -12.32 25.00
N VAL A 391 4.34 -11.34 24.28
CA VAL A 391 3.77 -9.99 24.18
C VAL A 391 3.73 -9.53 22.73
N LEU A 392 2.56 -9.05 22.29
CA LEU A 392 2.36 -8.41 21.00
C LEU A 392 2.69 -6.92 21.08
N VAL A 393 3.62 -6.45 20.27
CA VAL A 393 4.16 -5.09 20.29
C VAL A 393 3.83 -4.38 18.98
N ALA A 394 3.22 -3.20 19.02
CA ALA A 394 2.76 -2.49 17.82
C ALA A 394 2.98 -0.97 17.86
N LEU A 395 2.99 -0.33 16.68
CA LEU A 395 3.09 1.13 16.54
C LEU A 395 1.88 1.74 15.82
N VAL A 396 1.42 2.91 16.27
CA VAL A 396 0.22 3.59 15.73
C VAL A 396 0.38 5.12 15.73
N GLY A 397 0.04 5.75 14.59
CA GLY A 397 0.16 7.21 14.41
C GLY A 397 1.54 7.64 13.91
N ASP A 398 1.99 8.82 14.32
CA ASP A 398 3.29 9.38 13.91
C ASP A 398 4.47 8.48 14.33
N SER A 399 4.30 7.65 15.37
CA SER A 399 5.26 6.62 15.77
C SER A 399 5.37 5.49 14.75
N LEU A 400 4.37 5.25 13.90
CA LEU A 400 4.42 4.27 12.80
C LEU A 400 4.90 4.90 11.49
N LEU A 401 4.36 6.08 11.16
CA LEU A 401 4.59 6.79 9.90
C LEU A 401 4.39 8.29 10.13
N GLU A 402 5.46 9.08 9.98
CA GLU A 402 5.37 10.53 10.09
C GLU A 402 4.53 11.14 8.96
N PRO A 403 3.56 12.02 9.28
CA PRO A 403 2.75 12.69 8.27
C PRO A 403 3.39 14.00 7.80
N PHE A 404 3.36 14.24 6.49
CA PHE A 404 3.59 15.58 5.93
C PHE A 404 2.33 16.44 6.17
N TRP A 405 2.40 17.40 7.09
CA TRP A 405 1.23 18.13 7.60
C TRP A 405 0.44 18.90 6.53
N PRO A 406 1.06 19.56 5.52
CA PRO A 406 0.32 20.27 4.47
C PRO A 406 -0.52 19.38 3.53
N MET A 407 -0.38 18.05 3.60
CA MET A 407 -1.26 17.09 2.92
C MET A 407 -2.37 16.53 3.84
N GLY A 408 -2.47 16.97 5.09
CA GLY A 408 -3.54 16.58 6.03
C GLY A 408 -3.58 15.08 6.37
N THR A 409 -2.48 14.33 6.15
CA THR A 409 -2.48 12.86 6.18
C THR A 409 -2.49 12.25 7.59
N GLY A 410 -2.09 13.01 8.62
CA GLY A 410 -1.77 12.49 9.96
C GLY A 410 -2.92 11.80 10.67
N CYS A 411 -4.02 12.53 10.94
CA CYS A 411 -5.16 11.95 11.64
C CYS A 411 -5.75 10.75 10.88
N ALA A 412 -5.81 10.84 9.54
CA ALA A 412 -6.34 9.78 8.70
C ALA A 412 -5.47 8.50 8.72
N ARG A 413 -4.15 8.61 8.55
CA ARG A 413 -3.25 7.44 8.55
C ARG A 413 -3.09 6.87 9.96
N GLY A 414 -3.09 7.71 10.99
CA GLY A 414 -3.09 7.28 12.38
C GLY A 414 -4.35 6.50 12.77
N PHE A 415 -5.54 6.93 12.34
CA PHE A 415 -6.79 6.23 12.63
C PHE A 415 -6.91 4.92 11.84
N LEU A 416 -6.48 4.88 10.57
CA LEU A 416 -6.37 3.63 9.81
C LEU A 416 -5.45 2.62 10.53
N ALA A 417 -4.26 3.06 10.95
CA ALA A 417 -3.33 2.23 11.72
C ALA A 417 -3.91 1.76 13.07
N ALA A 418 -4.75 2.57 13.72
CA ALA A 418 -5.44 2.18 14.94
C ALA A 418 -6.44 1.03 14.68
N PHE A 419 -7.22 1.10 13.61
CA PHE A 419 -8.14 0.02 13.19
C PHE A 419 -7.39 -1.26 12.79
N ASP A 420 -6.29 -1.15 12.03
CA ASP A 420 -5.48 -2.31 11.64
C ASP A 420 -4.84 -3.01 12.84
N THR A 421 -4.49 -2.24 13.86
CA THR A 421 -3.90 -2.75 15.11
C THR A 421 -4.97 -3.37 16.00
N ALA A 422 -6.18 -2.80 16.07
CA ALA A 422 -7.32 -3.43 16.73
C ALA A 422 -7.77 -4.74 16.05
N TRP A 423 -7.76 -4.80 14.71
CA TRP A 423 -8.01 -6.03 13.96
C TRP A 423 -6.96 -7.12 14.27
N MET A 424 -5.68 -6.75 14.29
CA MET A 424 -4.59 -7.64 14.67
C MET A 424 -4.75 -8.17 16.09
N ILE A 425 -5.10 -7.32 17.07
CA ILE A 425 -5.28 -7.72 18.48
C ILE A 425 -6.52 -8.59 18.67
N LYS A 426 -7.59 -8.37 17.87
CA LYS A 426 -8.70 -9.32 17.77
C LYS A 426 -8.22 -10.68 17.25
N GLY A 427 -7.33 -10.73 16.26
CA GLY A 427 -6.71 -11.97 15.79
C GLY A 427 -5.88 -12.67 16.87
N TRP A 428 -5.12 -11.91 17.66
CA TRP A 428 -4.31 -12.38 18.79
C TRP A 428 -5.18 -13.06 19.85
N ALA A 429 -6.21 -12.37 20.34
CA ALA A 429 -7.16 -12.89 21.32
C ALA A 429 -7.95 -14.12 20.81
N GLN A 430 -8.06 -14.29 19.49
CA GLN A 430 -8.68 -15.46 18.85
C GLN A 430 -7.69 -16.63 18.62
N GLY A 431 -6.48 -16.57 19.18
CA GLY A 431 -5.49 -17.65 19.11
C GLY A 431 -4.85 -17.83 17.74
N LYS A 432 -4.79 -16.77 16.91
CA LYS A 432 -4.15 -16.83 15.59
C LYS A 432 -2.63 -16.91 15.72
N GLU A 433 -2.03 -17.86 15.00
CA GLU A 433 -0.58 -18.06 14.89
C GLU A 433 0.20 -16.74 14.72
N PRO A 434 1.21 -16.44 15.58
CA PRO A 434 1.90 -15.15 15.58
C PRO A 434 2.50 -14.74 14.23
N LEU A 435 3.05 -15.69 13.47
CA LEU A 435 3.63 -15.40 12.14
C LEU A 435 2.58 -15.11 11.06
N ASP A 436 1.41 -15.74 11.13
CA ASP A 436 0.29 -15.45 10.22
C ASP A 436 -0.29 -14.07 10.53
N LEU A 437 -0.45 -13.76 11.82
CA LEU A 437 -0.92 -12.47 12.34
C LEU A 437 0.02 -11.32 11.94
N LEU A 438 1.34 -11.50 12.12
CA LEU A 438 2.34 -10.53 11.66
C LEU A 438 2.30 -10.38 10.13
N SER A 439 2.15 -11.48 9.37
CA SER A 439 2.09 -11.40 7.91
C SER A 439 0.85 -10.66 7.39
N GLU A 440 -0.29 -10.76 8.08
CA GLU A 440 -1.48 -9.96 7.78
C GLU A 440 -1.25 -8.48 8.11
N ARG A 441 -0.73 -8.17 9.31
CA ARG A 441 -0.49 -6.79 9.75
C ARG A 441 0.47 -6.04 8.81
N GLU A 442 1.55 -6.69 8.39
CA GLU A 442 2.53 -6.12 7.45
C GLU A 442 1.99 -6.07 6.01
N SER A 443 1.10 -6.99 5.62
CA SER A 443 0.39 -6.90 4.33
C SER A 443 -0.48 -5.65 4.24
N ILE A 444 -1.17 -5.31 5.33
CA ILE A 444 -2.01 -4.10 5.42
C ILE A 444 -1.12 -2.84 5.53
N TYR A 445 -0.05 -2.88 6.33
CA TYR A 445 0.84 -1.72 6.54
C TYR A 445 1.42 -1.17 5.23
N ARG A 446 1.78 -2.04 4.27
CA ARG A 446 2.29 -1.64 2.94
C ARG A 446 1.35 -0.71 2.15
N LEU A 447 0.05 -0.72 2.45
CA LEU A 447 -0.93 0.18 1.83
C LEU A 447 -0.90 1.58 2.45
N LEU A 448 -0.57 1.68 3.75
CA LEU A 448 -0.78 2.90 4.54
C LEU A 448 -0.08 4.16 3.98
N PRO A 449 1.21 4.13 3.54
CA PRO A 449 1.87 5.30 2.97
C PRO A 449 1.28 5.78 1.64
N GLN A 450 0.54 4.91 0.95
CA GLN A 450 -0.08 5.19 -0.36
C GLN A 450 -1.55 5.64 -0.24
N THR A 451 -2.14 5.57 0.96
CA THR A 451 -3.54 5.98 1.17
C THR A 451 -3.76 7.47 0.85
N THR A 452 -4.88 7.77 0.20
CA THR A 452 -5.42 9.12 0.00
C THR A 452 -6.92 9.07 0.28
N ALA A 453 -7.60 10.23 0.30
CA ALA A 453 -9.06 10.25 0.46
C ALA A 453 -9.79 9.60 -0.73
N GLU A 454 -9.13 9.46 -1.89
CA GLU A 454 -9.67 8.94 -3.16
C GLU A 454 -9.61 7.42 -3.25
N ASN A 455 -8.52 6.80 -2.79
CA ASN A 455 -8.24 5.39 -3.02
C ASN A 455 -8.69 4.44 -1.89
N ILE A 456 -9.12 4.98 -0.75
CA ILE A 456 -9.84 4.24 0.30
C ILE A 456 -11.32 4.07 -0.08
N SER A 457 -11.98 3.09 0.54
CA SER A 457 -13.42 2.84 0.37
C SER A 457 -14.24 4.10 0.66
N LYS A 458 -15.16 4.48 -0.24
CA LYS A 458 -16.04 5.65 -0.05
C LYS A 458 -17.26 5.37 0.83
N ASN A 459 -17.52 4.12 1.19
CA ASN A 459 -18.70 3.73 1.96
C ASN A 459 -18.43 3.82 3.47
N PHE A 460 -18.35 5.06 3.97
CA PHE A 460 -17.94 5.34 5.36
C PHE A 460 -18.91 4.77 6.42
N GLU A 461 -20.16 4.46 6.05
CA GLU A 461 -21.12 3.80 6.94
C GLU A 461 -20.75 2.34 7.26
N GLN A 462 -20.02 1.68 6.36
CA GLN A 462 -19.60 0.28 6.52
C GLN A 462 -18.20 0.13 7.14
N TYR A 463 -17.53 1.21 7.52
CA TYR A 463 -16.19 1.17 8.12
C TYR A 463 -16.19 0.50 9.51
N THR A 464 -15.58 -0.68 9.59
CA THR A 464 -15.29 -1.38 10.85
C THR A 464 -13.78 -1.56 11.03
N ILE A 465 -13.35 -2.26 12.08
CA ILE A 465 -11.94 -2.66 12.21
C ILE A 465 -11.52 -3.63 11.09
N ASP A 466 -12.44 -4.36 10.47
CA ASP A 466 -12.17 -5.24 9.32
C ASP A 466 -11.54 -4.43 8.17
N PRO A 467 -10.28 -4.70 7.77
CA PRO A 467 -9.56 -3.93 6.77
C PRO A 467 -10.19 -4.04 5.37
N ALA A 468 -10.97 -5.09 5.09
CA ALA A 468 -11.68 -5.23 3.82
C ALA A 468 -12.80 -4.18 3.64
N THR A 469 -13.33 -3.61 4.73
CA THR A 469 -14.31 -2.51 4.66
C THR A 469 -13.68 -1.17 4.24
N ARG A 470 -12.37 -1.04 4.43
CA ARG A 470 -11.60 0.21 4.32
C ARG A 470 -10.71 0.27 3.08
N TYR A 471 -10.07 -0.84 2.71
CA TYR A 471 -9.11 -0.94 1.61
C TYR A 471 -9.69 -1.71 0.40
N PRO A 472 -10.01 -1.03 -0.72
CA PRO A 472 -10.43 -1.70 -1.94
C PRO A 472 -9.33 -2.63 -2.48
N ASN A 473 -9.71 -3.83 -2.94
CA ASN A 473 -8.79 -4.84 -3.48
C ASN A 473 -7.67 -5.29 -2.51
N LEU A 474 -7.96 -5.32 -1.20
CA LEU A 474 -7.03 -5.76 -0.16
C LEU A 474 -6.47 -7.17 -0.44
N ASN A 475 -5.14 -7.27 -0.57
CA ASN A 475 -4.43 -8.54 -0.48
C ASN A 475 -3.76 -8.67 0.89
N SER A 476 -4.50 -9.19 1.86
CA SER A 476 -4.05 -9.49 3.23
C SER A 476 -2.94 -10.55 3.33
N THR A 477 -2.50 -11.12 2.19
CA THR A 477 -1.49 -12.19 2.12
C THR A 477 -0.29 -11.83 1.23
N CYS A 478 -0.11 -10.54 0.90
CA CYS A 478 1.02 -10.09 0.06
C CYS A 478 2.39 -10.16 0.79
N VAL A 479 2.37 -10.31 2.11
CA VAL A 479 3.48 -10.80 2.94
C VAL A 479 3.18 -12.27 3.26
N ARG A 480 4.22 -13.12 3.28
CA ARG A 480 4.11 -14.52 3.72
C ARG A 480 4.72 -14.70 5.12
N PRO A 481 4.25 -15.65 5.94
CA PRO A 481 4.75 -15.90 7.31
C PRO A 481 6.27 -16.08 7.40
N HIS A 482 6.88 -16.74 6.40
CA HIS A 482 8.33 -16.93 6.35
C HIS A 482 9.13 -15.62 6.19
N GLN A 483 8.52 -14.54 5.72
CA GLN A 483 9.16 -13.23 5.56
C GLN A 483 9.22 -12.46 6.88
N VAL A 484 8.21 -12.63 7.75
CA VAL A 484 8.09 -11.94 9.05
C VAL A 484 8.70 -12.70 10.23
N ARG A 485 9.36 -13.84 10.00
CA ARG A 485 10.10 -14.59 11.05
C ARG A 485 11.09 -13.76 11.85
N HIS A 486 11.63 -12.68 11.27
CA HIS A 486 12.55 -11.76 11.94
C HIS A 486 11.84 -10.76 12.88
N LEU A 487 10.51 -10.75 12.90
CA LEU A 487 9.65 -9.95 13.79
C LEU A 487 9.07 -10.81 14.94
N TYR A 488 9.46 -12.08 15.03
CA TYR A 488 9.15 -12.97 16.15
C TYR A 488 10.47 -13.18 16.94
N ILE A 489 10.55 -12.59 18.13
CA ILE A 489 11.80 -12.43 18.88
C ILE A 489 11.75 -13.31 20.15
N ASN A 490 12.40 -14.47 20.09
CA ASN A 490 12.59 -15.33 21.25
C ASN A 490 13.83 -14.89 22.03
N GLY A 491 13.71 -14.82 23.36
CA GLY A 491 14.77 -14.35 24.27
C GLY A 491 16.10 -15.13 24.21
N GLU A 492 16.12 -16.30 23.58
CA GLU A 492 17.31 -17.15 23.39
C GLU A 492 18.45 -16.49 22.58
N GLN A 493 18.18 -15.39 21.86
CA GLN A 493 19.23 -14.61 21.17
C GLN A 493 19.87 -13.53 22.06
N GLY A 494 19.49 -13.43 23.34
CA GLY A 494 19.86 -12.36 24.27
C GLY A 494 21.23 -12.41 24.95
N LEU A 495 22.16 -13.30 24.56
CA LEU A 495 23.46 -13.46 25.23
C LEU A 495 24.65 -13.62 24.26
N SER A 496 25.07 -12.54 23.57
CA SER A 496 26.47 -12.39 23.08
C SER A 496 26.80 -10.97 22.58
N SER A 497 26.91 -10.00 23.49
CA SER A 497 27.45 -8.67 23.16
C SER A 497 28.59 -8.19 24.08
N LEU A 498 29.41 -9.11 24.61
CA LEU A 498 30.87 -8.94 24.69
C LEU A 498 31.59 -10.28 25.02
N GLY A 499 32.61 -10.66 24.23
CA GLY A 499 33.76 -11.48 24.67
C GLY A 499 33.61 -13.01 24.90
N ARG A 500 33.91 -13.79 23.84
CA ARG A 500 34.35 -15.22 23.86
C ARG A 500 33.36 -16.31 24.32
N SER A 501 33.71 -17.55 23.92
CA SER A 501 33.14 -18.85 24.35
C SER A 501 31.64 -19.07 24.10
N GLY A 502 31.31 -19.77 23.00
CA GLY A 502 29.92 -20.08 22.62
C GLY A 502 29.40 -21.44 23.15
N PRO A 503 28.08 -21.62 23.28
CA PRO A 503 27.45 -22.86 23.75
C PRO A 503 27.28 -23.92 22.65
N THR A 504 27.19 -25.18 23.08
CA THR A 504 26.94 -26.35 22.22
C THR A 504 25.50 -26.43 21.69
N ARG A 505 25.35 -26.96 20.48
CA ARG A 505 24.05 -27.30 19.87
C ARG A 505 23.34 -28.43 20.63
N THR A 506 22.02 -28.42 20.59
CA THR A 506 21.24 -29.60 20.15
C THR A 506 20.07 -29.09 19.30
N SER A 507 19.66 -29.80 18.26
CA SER A 507 18.74 -29.27 17.24
C SER A 507 17.93 -30.35 16.53
N VAL A 508 16.64 -30.11 16.32
CA VAL A 508 15.77 -30.91 15.44
C VAL A 508 15.18 -29.95 14.39
N ASN A 509 15.81 -29.81 13.22
CA ASN A 509 15.60 -30.62 12.01
C ASN A 509 14.15 -30.62 11.47
N ILE A 510 13.84 -29.61 10.64
CA ILE A 510 12.96 -29.78 9.46
C ILE A 510 13.71 -29.23 8.24
N SER A 511 13.60 -29.91 7.09
CA SER A 511 14.56 -29.82 6.00
C SER A 511 14.35 -28.65 5.02
N ARG A 512 15.34 -27.75 5.00
CA ARG A 512 15.93 -27.06 3.84
C ARG A 512 15.20 -27.16 2.48
N GLN A 513 14.98 -25.99 1.88
CA GLN A 513 15.41 -25.74 0.50
C GLN A 513 16.53 -24.67 0.58
N GLU A 514 17.79 -25.09 0.62
CA GLU A 514 18.96 -24.24 0.92
C GLU A 514 19.97 -24.31 -0.23
N SER A 515 19.93 -23.34 -1.15
CA SER A 515 20.83 -23.26 -2.32
C SER A 515 21.15 -21.82 -2.72
N GLU A 516 21.42 -20.94 -1.74
CA GLU A 516 22.03 -19.63 -1.98
C GLU A 516 23.23 -19.46 -1.03
N VAL A 517 24.43 -19.67 -1.56
CA VAL A 517 25.68 -19.65 -0.78
C VAL A 517 26.09 -18.20 -0.52
N ARG A 518 25.67 -17.66 0.63
CA ARG A 518 26.05 -16.30 1.06
C ARG A 518 27.58 -16.13 1.05
N PRO A 519 28.16 -15.13 0.35
CA PRO A 519 29.61 -15.00 0.19
C PRO A 519 30.40 -14.95 1.51
N SER A 520 29.86 -14.38 2.58
CA SER A 520 30.49 -14.38 3.90
C SER A 520 30.64 -15.78 4.52
N ARG A 521 29.72 -16.70 4.24
CA ARG A 521 29.80 -18.11 4.67
C ARG A 521 30.79 -18.91 3.82
N LEU A 522 30.91 -18.57 2.53
CA LEU A 522 31.91 -19.14 1.62
C LEU A 522 33.33 -18.71 2.03
N LEU A 523 33.56 -17.41 2.25
CA LEU A 523 34.84 -16.87 2.70
C LEU A 523 35.31 -17.52 4.01
N LEU A 524 34.43 -17.60 5.03
CA LEU A 524 34.75 -18.22 6.31
C LEU A 524 35.04 -19.73 6.20
N TRP A 525 34.46 -20.42 5.21
CA TRP A 525 34.81 -21.81 4.92
C TRP A 525 36.18 -21.92 4.22
N CYS A 526 36.42 -21.12 3.19
CA CYS A 526 37.70 -21.08 2.48
C CYS A 526 38.87 -20.80 3.44
N GLN A 527 38.72 -19.80 4.32
CA GLN A 527 39.66 -19.49 5.40
C GLN A 527 39.98 -20.71 6.26
N LYS A 528 38.96 -21.45 6.72
CA LYS A 528 39.14 -22.64 7.57
C LYS A 528 39.81 -23.82 6.87
N GLN A 529 39.60 -24.00 5.57
CA GLN A 529 40.29 -25.06 4.81
C GLN A 529 41.75 -24.70 4.52
N THR A 530 42.01 -23.43 4.20
CA THR A 530 43.35 -22.92 3.83
C THR A 530 44.23 -22.52 5.02
N GLN A 531 43.67 -22.44 6.23
CA GLN A 531 44.43 -22.09 7.44
C GLN A 531 45.64 -23.01 7.67
N GLY A 532 46.82 -22.41 7.85
CA GLY A 532 48.08 -23.11 8.15
C GLY A 532 48.90 -23.54 6.92
N TYR A 533 48.46 -23.23 5.70
CA TYR A 533 49.31 -23.38 4.50
C TYR A 533 50.29 -22.21 4.35
N ARG A 534 51.50 -22.51 3.88
CA ARG A 534 52.53 -21.51 3.60
C ARG A 534 52.12 -20.68 2.37
N GLY A 535 52.27 -19.35 2.45
CA GLY A 535 51.95 -18.44 1.33
C GLY A 535 50.46 -18.30 1.02
N VAL A 536 49.58 -18.62 1.97
CA VAL A 536 48.12 -18.54 1.78
C VAL A 536 47.47 -17.80 2.95
N ASP A 537 46.95 -16.60 2.68
CA ASP A 537 45.99 -15.91 3.54
C ASP A 537 44.76 -15.50 2.70
N VAL A 538 43.57 -15.86 3.19
CA VAL A 538 42.31 -15.71 2.45
C VAL A 538 41.46 -14.63 3.10
N THR A 539 41.80 -13.38 2.81
CA THR A 539 41.07 -12.19 3.27
C THR A 539 39.85 -11.87 2.40
N ASP A 540 39.83 -12.29 1.13
CA ASP A 540 38.73 -12.03 0.20
C ASP A 540 38.34 -13.23 -0.69
N LEU A 541 37.41 -13.00 -1.63
CA LEU A 541 37.02 -13.94 -2.68
C LEU A 541 37.44 -13.42 -4.08
N THR A 542 38.58 -12.75 -4.14
CA THR A 542 39.11 -12.05 -5.32
C THR A 542 40.65 -12.11 -5.36
N THR A 543 41.35 -11.18 -4.71
CA THR A 543 42.82 -11.04 -4.77
C THR A 543 43.57 -12.16 -4.07
N SER A 544 43.04 -12.71 -2.96
CA SER A 544 43.64 -13.81 -2.20
C SER A 544 43.82 -15.12 -3.00
N TRP A 545 43.20 -15.22 -4.17
CA TRP A 545 43.22 -16.41 -5.02
C TRP A 545 44.19 -16.29 -6.20
N ARG A 546 44.76 -15.10 -6.43
CA ARG A 546 45.57 -14.78 -7.62
C ARG A 546 46.87 -15.59 -7.73
N SER A 547 47.51 -15.95 -6.60
CA SER A 547 48.75 -16.75 -6.59
C SER A 547 48.54 -18.24 -6.92
N GLY A 548 47.29 -18.70 -7.01
CA GLY A 548 46.93 -20.11 -7.21
C GLY A 548 47.14 -21.00 -5.98
N LEU A 549 48.04 -20.63 -5.06
CA LEU A 549 48.33 -21.39 -3.83
C LEU A 549 47.07 -21.63 -2.99
N ALA A 550 46.15 -20.66 -2.91
CA ALA A 550 44.89 -20.83 -2.20
C ALA A 550 43.98 -21.93 -2.79
N LEU A 551 43.98 -22.11 -4.12
CA LEU A 551 43.25 -23.19 -4.79
C LEU A 551 43.96 -24.55 -4.58
N CYS A 552 45.30 -24.58 -4.71
CA CYS A 552 46.10 -25.77 -4.41
C CYS A 552 45.88 -26.24 -2.96
N ALA A 553 45.82 -25.31 -2.01
CA ALA A 553 45.57 -25.57 -0.59
C ALA A 553 44.18 -26.17 -0.32
N LEU A 554 43.13 -25.70 -1.02
CA LEU A 554 41.79 -26.31 -0.94
C LEU A 554 41.79 -27.77 -1.41
N ILE A 555 42.51 -28.06 -2.51
CA ILE A 555 42.57 -29.41 -3.10
C ILE A 555 43.41 -30.33 -2.20
N HIS A 556 44.64 -29.93 -1.84
CA HIS A 556 45.55 -30.69 -0.99
C HIS A 556 44.95 -30.98 0.39
N ARG A 557 44.15 -30.06 0.96
CA ARG A 557 43.43 -30.29 2.23
C ARG A 557 42.47 -31.48 2.19
N GLN A 558 41.89 -31.78 1.03
CA GLN A 558 40.94 -32.88 0.85
C GLN A 558 41.61 -34.15 0.31
N ARG A 559 42.62 -34.01 -0.55
CA ARG A 559 43.38 -35.09 -1.18
C ARG A 559 44.85 -34.65 -1.33
N PRO A 560 45.70 -34.91 -0.31
CA PRO A 560 47.10 -34.46 -0.34
C PRO A 560 47.94 -35.20 -1.38
N ASP A 561 47.46 -36.36 -1.84
CA ASP A 561 48.08 -37.19 -2.87
C ASP A 561 48.01 -36.61 -4.30
N LEU A 562 47.25 -35.53 -4.53
CA LEU A 562 47.02 -34.96 -5.87
C LEU A 562 47.90 -33.75 -6.22
N ILE A 563 48.49 -33.07 -5.23
CA ILE A 563 49.32 -31.87 -5.42
C ILE A 563 50.43 -31.89 -4.36
N ASP A 564 51.70 -31.99 -4.75
CA ASP A 564 52.82 -31.73 -3.85
C ASP A 564 52.86 -30.23 -3.52
N PHE A 565 52.23 -29.84 -2.40
CA PHE A 565 52.10 -28.44 -2.01
C PHE A 565 53.44 -27.81 -1.60
N ASP A 566 54.32 -28.58 -0.96
CA ASP A 566 55.61 -28.06 -0.47
C ASP A 566 56.60 -27.78 -1.62
N SER A 567 56.39 -28.38 -2.80
CA SER A 567 57.09 -28.06 -4.04
C SER A 567 56.68 -26.73 -4.70
N LEU A 568 55.55 -26.11 -4.28
CA LEU A 568 55.00 -24.94 -4.95
C LEU A 568 55.70 -23.64 -4.55
N ASN A 569 55.91 -22.76 -5.54
CA ASN A 569 56.49 -21.43 -5.37
C ASN A 569 55.45 -20.34 -5.65
N GLU A 570 55.33 -19.34 -4.79
CA GLU A 570 54.37 -18.24 -4.93
C GLU A 570 54.58 -17.43 -6.22
N ALA A 571 55.83 -17.31 -6.70
CA ALA A 571 56.16 -16.62 -7.95
C ALA A 571 55.56 -17.29 -9.21
N ASP A 572 55.24 -18.59 -9.16
CA ASP A 572 54.73 -19.39 -10.28
C ASP A 572 53.20 -19.23 -10.48
N CYS A 573 52.61 -18.07 -10.13
CA CYS A 573 51.14 -17.80 -10.11
C CYS A 573 50.35 -18.48 -11.25
N ALA A 574 50.75 -18.28 -12.50
CA ALA A 574 50.02 -18.80 -13.66
C ALA A 574 50.07 -20.34 -13.79
N LYS A 575 51.17 -20.96 -13.35
CA LYS A 575 51.37 -22.41 -13.31
C LYS A 575 50.64 -23.04 -12.13
N ASN A 576 50.65 -22.39 -10.96
CA ASN A 576 49.91 -22.83 -9.77
C ASN A 576 48.40 -22.84 -10.02
N ASN A 577 47.85 -21.76 -10.60
CA ASN A 577 46.42 -21.70 -10.96
C ASN A 577 46.07 -22.79 -11.98
N GLN A 578 46.89 -22.99 -13.03
CA GLN A 578 46.59 -24.01 -14.04
C GLN A 578 46.65 -25.43 -13.44
N LEU A 579 47.63 -25.74 -12.59
CA LEU A 579 47.70 -27.02 -11.87
C LEU A 579 46.44 -27.26 -11.02
N ALA A 580 45.99 -26.25 -10.28
CA ALA A 580 44.77 -26.36 -9.47
C ALA A 580 43.52 -26.57 -10.35
N PHE A 581 43.42 -25.88 -11.49
CA PHE A 581 42.31 -26.05 -12.45
C PHE A 581 42.32 -27.44 -13.10
N ASP A 582 43.47 -27.91 -13.60
CA ASP A 582 43.61 -29.20 -14.28
C ASP A 582 43.29 -30.37 -13.33
N VAL A 583 43.69 -30.27 -12.05
CA VAL A 583 43.36 -31.27 -11.01
C VAL A 583 41.89 -31.16 -10.58
N ALA A 584 41.34 -29.95 -10.44
CA ALA A 584 39.93 -29.73 -10.12
C ALA A 584 38.99 -30.27 -11.21
N GLU A 585 39.36 -30.14 -12.48
CA GLU A 585 38.60 -30.71 -13.59
C GLU A 585 38.70 -32.24 -13.62
N ARG A 586 39.91 -32.78 -13.55
CA ARG A 586 40.18 -34.22 -13.71
C ARG A 586 39.64 -35.07 -12.57
N GLU A 587 39.95 -34.69 -11.32
CA GLU A 587 39.72 -35.53 -10.14
C GLU A 587 38.38 -35.23 -9.47
N PHE A 588 37.76 -34.08 -9.79
CA PHE A 588 36.54 -33.60 -9.14
C PHE A 588 35.46 -33.10 -10.11
N GLY A 589 35.70 -33.08 -11.43
CA GLY A 589 34.73 -32.63 -12.43
C GLY A 589 34.42 -31.12 -12.41
N ILE A 590 35.17 -30.33 -11.65
CA ILE A 590 34.95 -28.88 -11.52
C ILE A 590 35.57 -28.16 -12.73
N GLN A 591 34.81 -28.16 -13.82
CA GLN A 591 35.08 -27.38 -15.05
C GLN A 591 35.60 -25.97 -14.73
N PRO A 592 36.79 -25.59 -15.23
CA PRO A 592 37.43 -24.31 -14.95
C PRO A 592 36.63 -23.14 -15.54
N VAL A 593 36.80 -21.96 -14.93
CA VAL A 593 36.10 -20.73 -15.34
C VAL A 593 36.98 -19.73 -16.09
N THR A 594 38.29 -19.99 -16.13
CA THR A 594 39.34 -19.18 -16.77
C THR A 594 40.64 -20.00 -16.77
N THR A 595 41.67 -19.57 -17.50
CA THR A 595 43.00 -20.20 -17.53
C THR A 595 43.94 -19.61 -16.45
N GLY A 596 45.00 -20.34 -16.10
CA GLY A 596 45.99 -19.84 -15.15
C GLY A 596 46.74 -18.58 -15.62
N LYS A 597 46.84 -18.37 -16.94
CA LYS A 597 47.43 -17.14 -17.51
C LYS A 597 46.52 -15.92 -17.31
N GLU A 598 45.23 -16.09 -17.50
CA GLU A 598 44.22 -15.03 -17.29
C GLU A 598 44.08 -14.67 -15.81
N MET A 599 44.11 -15.66 -14.90
CA MET A 599 44.15 -15.42 -13.44
C MET A 599 45.30 -14.50 -13.01
N ASN A 600 46.44 -14.54 -13.73
CA ASN A 600 47.61 -13.73 -13.41
C ASN A 600 47.58 -12.32 -14.04
N ALA A 601 46.63 -12.00 -14.91
CA ALA A 601 46.55 -10.72 -15.61
C ALA A 601 46.24 -9.54 -14.66
N GLU A 602 46.65 -8.32 -15.05
CA GLU A 602 46.58 -7.13 -14.20
C GLU A 602 45.18 -6.81 -13.67
N GLN A 603 44.14 -7.07 -14.46
CA GLN A 603 42.74 -6.79 -14.12
C GLN A 603 42.21 -7.64 -12.93
N GLY A 604 42.88 -8.75 -12.60
CA GLY A 604 42.47 -9.67 -11.54
C GLY A 604 41.19 -10.47 -11.85
N PRO A 605 40.82 -11.42 -10.99
CA PRO A 605 39.68 -12.30 -11.25
C PRO A 605 38.35 -11.67 -10.85
N ASP A 606 37.31 -11.83 -11.68
CA ASP A 606 35.96 -11.33 -11.40
C ASP A 606 35.37 -12.00 -10.13
N LYS A 607 34.94 -11.16 -9.19
CA LYS A 607 34.35 -11.57 -7.91
C LYS A 607 33.13 -12.49 -8.03
N LEU A 608 32.27 -12.27 -9.03
CA LEU A 608 31.08 -13.11 -9.28
C LEU A 608 31.49 -14.48 -9.82
N ILE A 609 32.48 -14.51 -10.72
CA ILE A 609 33.02 -15.75 -11.30
C ILE A 609 33.77 -16.56 -10.23
N MET A 610 34.58 -15.91 -9.38
CA MET A 610 35.27 -16.58 -8.27
C MET A 610 34.31 -17.10 -7.20
N VAL A 611 33.29 -16.32 -6.81
CA VAL A 611 32.24 -16.79 -5.88
C VAL A 611 31.51 -18.00 -6.46
N LEU A 612 31.19 -18.00 -7.76
CA LEU A 612 30.55 -19.14 -8.43
C LEU A 612 31.47 -20.38 -8.47
N TYR A 613 32.76 -20.21 -8.79
CA TYR A 613 33.73 -21.30 -8.87
C TYR A 613 34.00 -21.93 -7.49
N LEU A 614 34.32 -21.10 -6.50
CA LEU A 614 34.58 -21.53 -5.12
C LEU A 614 33.33 -22.14 -4.45
N SER A 615 32.13 -21.72 -4.85
CA SER A 615 30.88 -22.36 -4.41
C SER A 615 30.81 -23.84 -4.82
N LYS A 616 31.34 -24.23 -5.99
CA LYS A 616 31.38 -25.64 -6.42
C LYS A 616 32.21 -26.49 -5.45
N PHE A 617 33.41 -26.03 -5.08
CA PHE A 617 34.25 -26.70 -4.08
C PHE A 617 33.56 -26.76 -2.71
N TYR A 618 32.94 -25.66 -2.27
CA TYR A 618 32.20 -25.64 -1.00
C TYR A 618 31.04 -26.64 -1.00
N GLU A 619 30.23 -26.70 -2.06
CA GLU A 619 29.08 -27.61 -2.11
C GLU A 619 29.49 -29.09 -2.13
N MET A 620 30.62 -29.39 -2.76
CA MET A 620 31.21 -30.73 -2.87
C MET A 620 31.90 -31.18 -1.58
N PHE A 621 32.72 -30.32 -0.96
CA PHE A 621 33.53 -30.67 0.20
C PHE A 621 32.82 -30.46 1.55
N ARG A 622 31.78 -29.63 1.65
CA ARG A 622 31.01 -29.43 2.91
C ARG A 622 30.35 -30.70 3.47
N ASN A 623 30.26 -31.76 2.66
CA ASN A 623 29.64 -33.05 3.01
C ASN A 623 30.66 -34.20 3.15
N SER A 624 31.97 -33.96 3.00
CA SER A 624 32.99 -35.02 3.01
C SER A 624 33.53 -35.28 4.44
N PRO A 625 33.46 -36.54 4.96
CA PRO A 625 34.12 -36.90 6.22
C PRO A 625 35.64 -37.04 6.02
N GLN A 626 36.43 -36.53 6.97
CA GLN A 626 37.89 -36.76 7.00
C GLN A 626 38.20 -38.18 7.52
N SER A 627 39.25 -38.79 6.97
CA SER A 627 39.48 -40.25 7.00
C SER A 627 40.35 -40.74 8.17
N ILE A 628 39.96 -41.86 8.81
CA ILE A 628 40.87 -42.77 9.54
C ILE A 628 40.48 -44.24 9.27
N THR A 629 41.41 -44.98 8.64
CA THR A 629 41.58 -46.45 8.55
C THR A 629 40.37 -47.41 8.41
N GLY A 630 40.13 -47.88 7.19
CA GLY A 630 40.35 -49.30 6.83
C GLY A 630 39.31 -50.39 7.16
N ARG A 631 38.49 -50.76 6.15
CA ARG A 631 38.32 -52.15 5.66
C ARG A 631 37.64 -52.20 4.28
N ALA A 632 37.59 -53.40 3.68
CA ALA A 632 37.49 -53.63 2.23
C ALA A 632 36.16 -53.27 1.53
N PHE A 633 36.27 -53.11 0.21
CA PHE A 633 35.19 -52.88 -0.77
C PHE A 633 34.14 -54.00 -0.82
N HIS A 634 32.96 -53.68 -1.37
CA HIS A 634 32.48 -54.38 -2.56
C HIS A 634 31.72 -53.46 -3.53
N SER A 635 31.73 -53.82 -4.82
CA SER A 635 31.28 -52.97 -5.94
C SER A 635 29.78 -53.10 -6.25
N VAL A 636 29.16 -51.98 -6.66
CA VAL A 636 28.03 -51.98 -7.61
C VAL A 636 28.31 -50.93 -8.69
N THR A 637 28.16 -51.30 -9.95
CA THR A 637 28.51 -50.49 -11.12
C THR A 637 27.48 -49.42 -11.47
N THR A 638 27.96 -48.32 -12.05
CA THR A 638 27.12 -47.35 -12.77
C THR A 638 26.43 -48.01 -13.96
N ASN A 639 25.10 -47.92 -14.05
CA ASN A 639 24.43 -48.07 -15.35
C ASN A 639 23.02 -47.45 -15.39
N SER A 640 22.72 -46.81 -16.53
CA SER A 640 21.41 -46.33 -16.99
C SER A 640 20.56 -45.41 -16.11
N LEU A 641 20.64 -44.10 -16.39
CA LEU A 641 19.49 -43.18 -16.33
C LEU A 641 18.87 -42.96 -17.74
N TYR A 642 18.91 -43.98 -18.59
CA TYR A 642 18.32 -43.97 -19.93
C TYR A 642 17.52 -45.25 -20.18
N ASN A 643 16.25 -45.27 -19.77
CA ASN A 643 15.20 -45.88 -20.59
C ASN A 643 13.77 -45.50 -20.16
N SER A 644 13.02 -45.02 -21.15
CA SER A 644 11.59 -45.32 -21.36
C SER A 644 10.56 -45.02 -20.25
N ILE A 645 10.01 -43.80 -20.33
CA ILE A 645 8.56 -43.59 -20.22
C ILE A 645 7.83 -44.62 -21.10
N ASN A 646 6.84 -45.38 -20.58
CA ASN A 646 5.55 -45.66 -21.24
C ASN A 646 4.63 -46.65 -20.47
N GLN A 647 3.30 -46.55 -20.71
CA GLN A 647 2.22 -47.49 -20.34
C GLN A 647 1.86 -47.64 -18.83
N ALA A 648 0.62 -47.90 -18.41
CA ALA A 648 -0.72 -47.74 -19.03
C ALA A 648 -1.86 -47.76 -17.96
N LEU A 649 -3.08 -47.32 -18.34
CA LEU A 649 -4.28 -47.27 -17.48
C LEU A 649 -5.21 -48.51 -17.61
N PRO A 650 -5.92 -48.91 -16.53
CA PRO A 650 -7.14 -49.74 -16.64
C PRO A 650 -8.41 -49.13 -15.98
N ARG A 651 -9.29 -48.61 -16.84
CA ARG A 651 -10.79 -48.54 -16.87
C ARG A 651 -11.72 -48.72 -15.65
N LYS A 652 -12.85 -47.99 -15.75
CA LYS A 652 -14.10 -47.98 -14.92
C LYS A 652 -14.87 -49.31 -14.81
N ARG A 653 -15.81 -49.38 -13.85
CA ARG A 653 -17.10 -50.13 -13.93
C ARG A 653 -18.30 -49.24 -13.50
N ILE A 654 -19.50 -49.57 -13.99
CA ILE A 654 -20.84 -49.09 -13.57
C ILE A 654 -21.83 -50.24 -13.88
N PRO A 655 -22.92 -50.46 -13.12
CA PRO A 655 -24.25 -50.40 -13.77
C PRO A 655 -25.45 -49.96 -12.89
N LYS A 656 -26.46 -49.35 -13.56
CA LYS A 656 -27.95 -49.40 -13.39
C LYS A 656 -28.60 -49.31 -11.96
N VAL A 657 -29.65 -48.53 -11.68
CA VAL A 657 -30.91 -48.11 -12.36
C VAL A 657 -32.08 -49.10 -12.26
N ASP A 658 -33.14 -48.71 -11.53
CA ASP A 658 -34.59 -48.82 -11.85
C ASP A 658 -35.43 -48.14 -10.71
N LYS A 659 -36.78 -47.95 -10.76
CA LYS A 659 -37.64 -47.23 -11.74
C LYS A 659 -39.09 -47.04 -11.16
N LYS A 660 -39.87 -46.11 -11.77
CA LYS A 660 -41.34 -45.85 -11.68
C LYS A 660 -41.81 -44.73 -10.70
N LEU A 661 -42.51 -43.67 -11.14
CA LEU A 661 -43.96 -43.46 -11.51
C LEU A 661 -44.87 -43.32 -10.25
N GLU A 662 -45.91 -42.47 -10.17
CA GLU A 662 -46.65 -41.65 -11.16
C GLU A 662 -47.41 -40.49 -10.46
N ASP A 663 -47.74 -39.39 -11.18
CA ASP A 663 -48.88 -38.42 -11.09
C ASP A 663 -49.46 -37.91 -9.71
N ASN A 664 -50.17 -36.77 -9.59
CA ASN A 664 -50.76 -35.83 -10.55
C ASN A 664 -50.92 -34.37 -10.01
N ASP A 665 -51.18 -33.41 -10.92
CA ASP A 665 -51.96 -32.15 -10.86
C ASP A 665 -52.46 -31.52 -9.51
N ASN A 666 -52.66 -30.18 -9.33
CA ASN A 666 -53.00 -29.13 -10.31
C ASN A 666 -52.97 -27.64 -9.80
N LYS A 667 -52.97 -26.68 -10.75
CA LYS A 667 -53.60 -25.32 -10.75
C LYS A 667 -53.24 -24.14 -9.78
N LYS A 668 -52.78 -23.05 -10.42
CA LYS A 668 -53.21 -21.61 -10.32
C LYS A 668 -52.72 -20.68 -9.18
N ARG A 669 -52.86 -19.32 -9.24
CA ARG A 669 -52.69 -18.28 -10.32
C ARG A 669 -52.98 -16.83 -9.81
N LYS A 670 -51.98 -15.91 -9.88
CA LYS A 670 -52.05 -14.41 -9.99
C LYS A 670 -52.76 -13.52 -8.92
N LYS A 671 -52.14 -12.32 -8.75
CA LYS A 671 -52.65 -11.00 -8.26
C LYS A 671 -53.14 -10.91 -6.79
N ALA A 672 -52.94 -9.83 -6.00
CA ALA A 672 -52.49 -8.43 -6.15
C ALA A 672 -53.56 -7.32 -6.41
N ARG A 673 -53.80 -6.49 -5.37
CA ARG A 673 -54.21 -5.06 -5.26
C ARG A 673 -53.99 -4.66 -3.78
N SER A 674 -53.62 -3.46 -3.32
CA SER A 674 -53.58 -2.06 -3.80
C SER A 674 -54.84 -1.20 -3.57
N TYR A 675 -54.68 -0.20 -2.70
CA TYR A 675 -55.42 1.06 -2.49
C TYR A 675 -54.28 2.08 -2.20
N LEU A 676 -54.08 3.26 -2.84
CA LEU A 676 -55.00 4.31 -3.32
C LEU A 676 -55.84 4.86 -2.16
N GLU A 677 -55.97 6.17 -1.91
CA GLU A 677 -56.00 7.38 -2.76
C GLU A 677 -55.19 8.54 -2.10
N GLU A 678 -55.23 9.80 -2.52
CA GLU A 678 -55.10 10.48 -3.84
C GLU A 678 -55.18 12.02 -3.58
N SER A 679 -54.47 12.85 -4.35
CA SER A 679 -54.86 14.23 -4.78
C SER A 679 -53.65 15.01 -5.32
N ALA A 680 -53.92 16.07 -6.11
CA ALA A 680 -52.96 16.72 -7.01
C ALA A 680 -52.97 18.28 -6.83
N PRO A 681 -52.20 19.08 -7.61
CA PRO A 681 -51.65 20.37 -7.16
C PRO A 681 -52.51 21.60 -7.56
N PRO A 682 -52.04 22.82 -7.21
CA PRO A 682 -51.43 23.62 -8.29
C PRO A 682 -50.17 24.46 -7.91
N VAL A 683 -49.62 25.07 -8.97
CA VAL A 683 -48.63 26.17 -9.07
C VAL A 683 -48.77 27.25 -7.98
N GLY A 684 -47.71 27.92 -7.47
CA GLY A 684 -46.25 27.77 -7.69
C GLY A 684 -45.49 29.11 -7.77
N GLU A 685 -44.46 29.31 -6.93
CA GLU A 685 -43.57 30.48 -6.95
C GLU A 685 -42.07 30.10 -6.97
N ARG A 686 -41.16 31.08 -7.09
CA ARG A 686 -39.74 30.89 -7.46
C ARG A 686 -38.77 31.12 -6.30
N GLU A 687 -37.83 30.21 -6.10
CA GLU A 687 -36.54 30.49 -5.46
C GLU A 687 -35.37 29.94 -6.30
N GLU A 688 -34.27 30.70 -6.38
CA GLU A 688 -33.12 30.37 -7.22
C GLU A 688 -32.18 29.34 -6.56
N GLN A 689 -32.18 28.10 -7.05
CA GLN A 689 -31.06 27.18 -6.79
C GLN A 689 -29.82 27.62 -7.60
N LYS A 690 -28.94 28.41 -6.96
CA LYS A 690 -27.65 28.81 -7.53
C LYS A 690 -26.66 27.64 -7.55
N GLU A 691 -26.77 26.80 -8.57
CA GLU A 691 -25.77 25.78 -8.87
C GLU A 691 -24.39 26.41 -9.18
N ASN A 692 -23.33 25.83 -8.59
CA ASN A 692 -21.97 26.35 -8.73
C ASN A 692 -21.40 26.12 -10.14
N LYS A 693 -21.48 27.15 -10.99
CA LYS A 693 -21.01 27.18 -12.39
C LYS A 693 -19.60 26.61 -12.62
N VAL A 694 -18.72 26.68 -11.62
CA VAL A 694 -17.34 26.11 -11.67
C VAL A 694 -17.35 24.61 -12.00
N ARG A 695 -18.29 23.82 -11.44
CA ARG A 695 -18.37 22.37 -11.69
C ARG A 695 -18.85 22.04 -13.11
N SER A 696 -19.69 22.91 -13.67
CA SER A 696 -20.10 22.82 -15.09
C SER A 696 -18.92 23.12 -16.01
N MET A 697 -18.20 24.23 -15.79
CA MET A 697 -17.05 24.61 -16.62
C MET A 697 -15.93 23.56 -16.65
N ALA A 698 -15.61 22.94 -15.51
CA ALA A 698 -14.61 21.86 -15.47
C ALA A 698 -14.98 20.66 -16.36
N THR A 699 -16.28 20.33 -16.45
CA THR A 699 -16.79 19.23 -17.28
C THR A 699 -16.88 19.63 -18.75
N GLN A 700 -17.30 20.87 -19.02
CA GLN A 700 -17.53 21.38 -20.38
C GLN A 700 -16.23 21.75 -21.11
N LEU A 701 -15.17 22.14 -20.39
CA LEU A 701 -13.84 22.38 -20.96
C LEU A 701 -13.12 21.09 -21.36
N LEU A 702 -13.27 20.01 -20.60
CA LEU A 702 -12.71 18.70 -20.99
C LEU A 702 -13.26 18.23 -22.35
N ALA A 703 -14.58 18.35 -22.57
CA ALA A 703 -15.19 18.04 -23.86
C ALA A 703 -14.69 18.94 -25.01
N ARG A 704 -14.36 20.21 -24.74
CA ARG A 704 -13.86 21.16 -25.76
C ARG A 704 -12.42 20.90 -26.20
N PHE A 705 -11.63 20.14 -25.44
CA PHE A 705 -10.26 19.77 -25.81
C PHE A 705 -10.17 18.54 -26.73
N GLU A 706 -11.22 17.71 -26.83
CA GLU A 706 -11.22 16.55 -27.75
C GLU A 706 -11.55 16.92 -29.21
N GLU A 707 -12.17 18.09 -29.45
CA GLU A 707 -12.61 18.52 -30.80
C GLU A 707 -11.62 19.42 -31.56
N ASN A 708 -10.57 19.97 -30.93
CA ASN A 708 -9.70 20.99 -31.54
C ASN A 708 -8.22 20.58 -31.62
N ALA A 709 -7.92 19.59 -32.46
CA ALA A 709 -6.56 19.26 -32.88
C ALA A 709 -6.26 19.88 -34.28
N PRO A 710 -5.45 20.96 -34.39
CA PRO A 710 -5.14 21.56 -35.68
C PRO A 710 -4.16 20.70 -36.48
N SER A 711 -4.54 20.36 -37.71
CA SER A 711 -3.62 19.81 -38.71
C SER A 711 -2.81 20.94 -39.37
N CYS A 712 -1.53 20.70 -39.64
CA CYS A 712 -0.75 21.60 -40.51
C CYS A 712 0.38 20.85 -41.24
N GLY A 713 0.68 21.30 -42.46
CA GLY A 713 1.75 20.78 -43.30
C GLY A 713 3.08 21.50 -43.10
N MET A 714 4.02 21.24 -44.00
CA MET A 714 5.36 21.84 -43.99
C MET A 714 5.35 23.29 -44.49
N HIS A 715 6.12 24.17 -43.83
CA HIS A 715 7.18 24.91 -44.54
C HIS A 715 8.31 25.36 -43.59
N ARG A 716 9.51 25.61 -44.16
CA ARG A 716 10.71 26.08 -43.44
C ARG A 716 10.85 27.60 -43.52
N GLN A 717 11.37 28.21 -42.45
CA GLN A 717 12.54 29.11 -42.53
C GLN A 717 13.24 29.24 -41.16
N THR A 718 14.32 30.03 -41.06
CA THR A 718 15.40 29.88 -40.05
C THR A 718 15.84 31.21 -39.42
N SER A 719 16.84 31.17 -38.52
CA SER A 719 17.49 32.32 -37.82
C SER A 719 16.78 32.73 -36.51
N MET A 720 17.43 32.94 -35.35
CA MET A 720 18.84 32.83 -34.93
C MET A 720 18.95 32.41 -33.43
N ARG A 721 20.13 31.99 -32.95
CA ARG A 721 20.37 31.61 -31.54
C ARG A 721 20.65 32.82 -30.63
N LYS A 722 20.35 32.67 -29.34
CA LYS A 722 21.23 33.12 -28.23
C LYS A 722 21.53 31.92 -27.33
N GLU A 723 22.74 31.86 -26.79
CA GLU A 723 23.25 30.71 -26.03
C GLU A 723 23.44 31.08 -24.55
N PHE A 724 23.33 30.08 -23.67
CA PHE A 724 23.65 30.18 -22.24
C PHE A 724 24.80 29.21 -21.92
N PRO A 725 25.65 29.52 -20.93
CA PRO A 725 26.90 28.80 -20.69
C PRO A 725 26.69 27.35 -20.23
N GLN A 726 27.67 26.51 -20.54
CA GLN A 726 27.66 25.07 -20.24
C GLN A 726 28.38 24.79 -18.91
N GLY A 727 27.68 24.20 -17.95
CA GLY A 727 28.27 23.72 -16.69
C GLY A 727 27.24 23.12 -15.73
N LEU A 728 27.64 22.04 -15.04
CA LEU A 728 26.97 21.43 -13.88
C LEU A 728 25.49 21.01 -14.07
N GLY A 729 25.27 19.72 -14.37
CA GLY A 729 23.96 19.05 -14.27
C GLY A 729 23.62 18.22 -15.51
N GLY A 730 23.72 16.88 -15.38
CA GLY A 730 23.52 15.93 -16.48
C GLY A 730 22.21 16.16 -17.26
N SER A 731 22.32 16.35 -18.57
CA SER A 731 21.20 16.71 -19.44
C SER A 731 20.62 15.50 -20.17
N ASP A 732 19.75 14.74 -19.48
CA ASP A 732 19.03 13.62 -20.09
C ASP A 732 18.12 14.09 -21.24
N THR A 733 18.39 13.60 -22.46
CA THR A 733 17.59 13.87 -23.66
C THR A 733 16.74 12.66 -24.04
N CYS A 734 15.50 12.90 -24.48
CA CYS A 734 14.60 11.85 -24.94
C CYS A 734 15.18 11.14 -26.17
N HIS A 735 15.26 9.81 -26.14
CA HIS A 735 15.81 9.03 -27.26
C HIS A 735 15.08 9.29 -28.58
N PHE A 736 13.74 9.40 -28.58
CA PHE A 736 12.95 9.67 -29.78
C PHE A 736 12.99 11.14 -30.24
N CYS A 737 12.51 12.09 -29.43
CA CYS A 737 12.34 13.49 -29.87
C CYS A 737 13.57 14.39 -29.66
N LYS A 738 14.65 13.87 -29.04
CA LYS A 738 15.91 14.56 -28.69
C LYS A 738 15.80 15.82 -27.82
N LYS A 739 14.59 16.23 -27.40
CA LYS A 739 14.36 17.30 -26.40
C LYS A 739 14.73 16.81 -24.99
N ARG A 740 15.07 17.74 -24.08
CA ARG A 740 15.33 17.46 -22.65
C ARG A 740 14.11 16.81 -21.99
N VAL A 741 14.33 15.84 -21.11
CA VAL A 741 13.26 15.22 -20.30
C VAL A 741 13.42 15.67 -18.86
N TYR A 742 12.37 16.23 -18.25
CA TYR A 742 12.40 16.59 -16.84
C TYR A 742 12.04 15.36 -15.97
N ILE A 743 12.56 15.31 -14.74
CA ILE A 743 12.49 14.13 -13.86
C ILE A 743 11.05 13.63 -13.65
N MET A 744 10.07 14.54 -13.56
CA MET A 744 8.64 14.22 -13.41
C MET A 744 8.00 13.55 -14.63
N GLU A 745 8.60 13.68 -15.82
CA GLU A 745 8.10 13.15 -17.10
C GLU A 745 8.88 11.91 -17.57
N ARG A 746 9.97 11.57 -16.86
CA ARG A 746 11.03 10.66 -17.31
C ARG A 746 10.63 9.19 -17.16
N LEU A 747 10.34 8.53 -18.28
CA LEU A 747 10.40 7.07 -18.36
C LEU A 747 11.82 6.62 -18.72
N SER A 748 12.25 5.50 -18.14
CA SER A 748 13.53 4.84 -18.44
C SER A 748 13.31 3.38 -18.83
N ALA A 749 13.84 2.95 -19.98
CA ALA A 749 13.80 1.56 -20.45
C ALA A 749 15.03 1.25 -21.32
N GLU A 750 15.61 0.06 -21.15
CA GLU A 750 16.78 -0.42 -21.92
C GLU A 750 17.96 0.58 -21.98
N GLY A 751 18.23 1.27 -20.87
CA GLY A 751 19.29 2.29 -20.76
C GLY A 751 18.95 3.68 -21.32
N TYR A 752 17.77 3.86 -21.93
CA TYR A 752 17.36 5.10 -22.57
C TYR A 752 16.25 5.83 -21.81
N PHE A 753 16.18 7.16 -21.99
CA PHE A 753 15.16 8.03 -21.41
C PHE A 753 14.14 8.52 -22.45
N PHE A 754 12.89 8.70 -22.02
CA PHE A 754 11.77 9.09 -22.87
C PHE A 754 10.81 10.01 -22.11
N HIS A 755 10.19 10.96 -22.81
CA HIS A 755 8.92 11.53 -22.35
C HIS A 755 7.83 10.44 -22.37
N ARG A 756 6.90 10.49 -21.42
CA ARG A 756 5.75 9.58 -21.33
C ARG A 756 4.94 9.46 -22.63
N GLU A 757 4.84 10.53 -23.40
CA GLU A 757 4.13 10.55 -24.69
C GLU A 757 4.96 10.08 -25.89
N CYS A 758 6.29 10.09 -25.79
CA CYS A 758 7.18 9.61 -26.85
C CYS A 758 7.38 8.10 -26.81
N PHE A 759 7.16 7.44 -25.67
CA PHE A 759 7.37 6.01 -25.50
C PHE A 759 6.24 5.19 -26.16
N ARG A 760 6.33 4.97 -27.47
CA ARG A 760 5.27 4.37 -28.31
C ARG A 760 5.75 3.12 -29.07
N CYS A 761 4.79 2.27 -29.44
CA CYS A 761 5.04 1.11 -30.31
C CYS A 761 5.31 1.55 -31.76
N ASN A 762 6.44 1.12 -32.33
CA ASN A 762 6.86 1.47 -33.70
C ASN A 762 5.88 1.03 -34.80
N ILE A 763 5.03 0.02 -34.55
CA ILE A 763 4.07 -0.51 -35.54
C ILE A 763 2.66 0.10 -35.40
N CYS A 764 2.24 0.53 -34.21
CA CYS A 764 0.85 0.95 -33.98
C CYS A 764 0.67 2.27 -33.22
N GLY A 765 1.74 3.00 -32.91
CA GLY A 765 1.69 4.32 -32.27
C GLY A 765 1.16 4.37 -30.83
N CYS A 766 0.63 3.26 -30.30
CA CYS A 766 0.12 3.16 -28.93
C CYS A 766 1.23 3.40 -27.90
N THR A 767 0.94 4.23 -26.89
CA THR A 767 1.84 4.49 -25.76
C THR A 767 2.08 3.21 -24.95
N LEU A 768 3.36 2.87 -24.78
CA LEU A 768 3.80 1.67 -24.07
C LEU A 768 3.84 1.92 -22.56
N ARG A 769 3.69 0.84 -21.78
CA ARG A 769 3.89 0.85 -20.33
C ARG A 769 5.20 0.15 -19.98
N LEU A 770 5.82 0.53 -18.86
CA LEU A 770 6.97 -0.21 -18.31
C LEU A 770 6.55 -1.67 -18.02
N GLY A 771 7.40 -2.64 -18.38
CA GLY A 771 7.07 -4.07 -18.37
C GLY A 771 6.04 -4.55 -19.43
N GLY A 772 5.43 -3.63 -20.19
CA GLY A 772 4.43 -3.90 -21.24
C GLY A 772 4.97 -3.96 -22.67
N HIS A 773 6.27 -3.75 -22.85
CA HIS A 773 6.94 -3.60 -24.15
C HIS A 773 7.94 -4.74 -24.42
N ALA A 774 8.49 -4.74 -25.63
CA ALA A 774 9.67 -5.49 -26.04
C ALA A 774 10.55 -4.59 -26.93
N PHE A 775 11.85 -4.81 -26.92
CA PHE A 775 12.85 -4.01 -27.62
C PHE A 775 13.58 -4.86 -28.67
N ASP A 776 13.85 -4.30 -29.85
CA ASP A 776 14.75 -4.89 -30.84
C ASP A 776 16.06 -4.09 -30.88
N SER A 777 17.11 -4.68 -30.30
CA SER A 777 18.46 -4.11 -30.25
C SER A 777 19.05 -3.83 -31.64
N ASN A 778 18.57 -4.49 -32.68
CA ASN A 778 19.08 -4.32 -34.05
C ASN A 778 18.45 -3.12 -34.78
N GLN A 779 17.32 -2.60 -34.28
CA GLN A 779 16.60 -1.46 -34.88
C GLN A 779 16.46 -0.26 -33.92
N GLY A 780 16.86 -0.40 -32.66
CA GLY A 780 16.63 0.61 -31.62
C GLY A 780 15.15 0.85 -31.30
N ALA A 781 14.28 -0.08 -31.73
CA ALA A 781 12.84 0.13 -31.79
C ALA A 781 12.09 -0.60 -30.67
N PHE A 782 11.02 0.03 -30.18
CA PHE A 782 10.16 -0.50 -29.13
C PHE A 782 8.81 -0.94 -29.70
N TYR A 783 8.32 -2.08 -29.23
CA TYR A 783 7.10 -2.73 -29.70
C TYR A 783 6.21 -3.13 -28.52
N CYS A 784 4.90 -3.21 -28.73
CA CYS A 784 4.03 -3.91 -27.78
C CYS A 784 4.15 -5.43 -27.96
N LYS A 785 3.80 -6.21 -26.92
CA LYS A 785 3.96 -7.67 -26.91
C LYS A 785 3.26 -8.39 -28.08
N LEU A 786 2.16 -7.84 -28.60
CA LEU A 786 1.45 -8.36 -29.78
C LEU A 786 2.26 -8.17 -31.07
N HIS A 787 2.70 -6.96 -31.39
CA HIS A 787 3.43 -6.70 -32.64
C HIS A 787 4.82 -7.36 -32.63
N PHE A 788 5.48 -7.47 -31.47
CA PHE A 788 6.75 -8.21 -31.34
C PHE A 788 6.61 -9.71 -31.63
N SER A 789 5.48 -10.34 -31.23
CA SER A 789 5.25 -11.76 -31.53
C SER A 789 4.99 -11.98 -33.03
N GLN A 790 4.23 -11.09 -33.67
CA GLN A 790 3.99 -11.09 -35.12
C GLN A 790 5.28 -10.89 -35.93
N GLN A 791 6.14 -9.96 -35.52
CA GLN A 791 7.44 -9.72 -36.15
C GLN A 791 8.35 -10.96 -36.06
N LYS A 792 8.36 -11.66 -34.92
CA LYS A 792 9.09 -12.93 -34.77
C LYS A 792 8.55 -14.05 -35.66
N ILE A 793 7.23 -14.15 -35.85
CA ILE A 793 6.62 -15.11 -36.79
C ILE A 793 7.05 -14.81 -38.23
N SER A 794 6.98 -13.54 -38.67
CA SER A 794 7.43 -13.13 -40.00
C SER A 794 8.93 -13.40 -40.24
N SER A 795 9.77 -13.14 -39.22
CA SER A 795 11.22 -13.37 -39.32
C SER A 795 11.61 -14.85 -39.51
N ARG A 796 10.79 -15.80 -39.03
CA ARG A 796 11.03 -17.24 -39.19
C ARG A 796 10.76 -17.74 -40.62
N HIS A 797 9.85 -17.10 -41.35
CA HIS A 797 9.57 -17.43 -42.76
C HIS A 797 10.60 -16.84 -43.75
N ARG A 798 11.62 -16.09 -43.30
CA ARG A 798 12.68 -15.52 -44.16
C ARG A 798 14.09 -16.04 -43.86
N ARG A 799 14.22 -17.22 -43.24
CA ARG A 799 15.51 -17.92 -42.99
C ARG A 799 15.46 -19.40 -43.39
N GLY A 800 14.69 -19.73 -44.44
CA GLY A 800 14.49 -21.09 -44.94
C GLY A 800 14.97 -21.32 -46.39
N GLU A 801 15.66 -20.34 -46.97
CA GLU A 801 16.11 -20.22 -48.36
C GLU A 801 17.23 -19.13 -48.33
N ILE A 802 18.40 -19.21 -48.99
CA ILE A 802 19.02 -20.19 -49.90
C ILE A 802 20.54 -20.27 -49.55
N ASN A 803 21.15 -21.46 -49.65
CA ASN A 803 22.59 -21.60 -49.85
C ASN A 803 22.86 -21.72 -51.36
N GLY A 804 23.57 -20.76 -51.98
CA GLY A 804 23.82 -20.76 -53.43
C GLY A 804 24.89 -19.77 -53.85
N VAL A 805 25.86 -20.23 -54.64
CA VAL A 805 27.06 -19.48 -55.07
C VAL A 805 26.74 -18.57 -56.27
N GLY A 806 27.23 -17.32 -56.28
CA GLY A 806 27.18 -16.46 -57.49
C GLY A 806 27.77 -15.05 -57.33
N ARG A 807 28.62 -14.64 -58.29
CA ARG A 807 29.13 -13.28 -58.56
C ARG A 807 28.67 -12.89 -60.00
N PRO A 808 28.71 -11.61 -60.43
CA PRO A 808 28.32 -10.36 -59.76
C PRO A 808 27.57 -9.39 -60.73
N SER A 809 27.57 -8.08 -60.41
CA SER A 809 27.52 -6.90 -61.30
C SER A 809 26.22 -6.45 -62.04
N THR A 810 26.01 -5.11 -62.01
CA THR A 810 25.30 -4.24 -62.99
C THR A 810 23.78 -4.45 -63.25
N SER A 811 22.96 -3.42 -63.52
CA SER A 811 23.07 -1.94 -63.42
C SER A 811 21.69 -1.27 -63.56
N THR A 812 21.65 0.07 -63.62
CA THR A 812 20.63 0.91 -64.29
C THR A 812 19.17 0.93 -63.77
N SER A 813 18.85 2.03 -63.08
CA SER A 813 17.59 2.79 -63.10
C SER A 813 17.33 3.40 -64.50
N PRO A 814 16.19 4.11 -64.82
CA PRO A 814 15.21 4.81 -63.97
C PRO A 814 13.74 4.34 -64.22
N ASP A 815 12.62 5.08 -64.39
CA ASP A 815 12.34 6.51 -64.67
C ASP A 815 10.87 6.95 -64.31
N TYR A 816 10.40 8.07 -64.87
CA TYR A 816 9.11 8.75 -64.63
C TYR A 816 7.96 8.20 -65.55
N THR A 817 6.68 8.65 -65.57
CA THR A 817 5.91 9.79 -64.99
C THR A 817 4.39 9.45 -65.00
N ALA A 818 3.54 10.22 -64.27
CA ALA A 818 2.18 10.74 -64.62
C ALA A 818 1.08 9.82 -65.29
N THR A 819 -0.25 10.00 -65.14
CA THR A 819 -1.11 11.01 -64.47
C THR A 819 -2.56 10.47 -64.31
N ASP A 820 -3.25 10.92 -63.25
CA ASP A 820 -4.72 11.24 -63.16
C ASP A 820 -5.80 10.16 -63.47
N GLY A 821 -7.05 10.40 -63.05
CA GLY A 821 -8.26 9.72 -63.57
C GLY A 821 -9.24 9.05 -62.56
N LEU A 822 -10.32 9.76 -62.25
CA LEU A 822 -11.56 9.34 -61.54
C LEU A 822 -11.98 7.84 -61.64
N ARG A 823 -12.49 7.27 -60.53
CA ARG A 823 -13.94 6.91 -60.38
C ARG A 823 -14.35 6.33 -59.00
N SER A 824 -15.65 6.15 -58.83
CA SER A 824 -16.37 5.87 -57.58
C SER A 824 -17.01 4.47 -57.49
N LEU A 825 -17.12 3.98 -56.24
CA LEU A 825 -18.17 3.09 -55.68
C LEU A 825 -18.40 1.65 -56.20
N SER A 826 -18.64 0.79 -55.20
CA SER A 826 -19.62 -0.32 -55.13
C SER A 826 -19.43 -1.63 -55.91
N SER A 827 -19.03 -2.68 -55.19
CA SER A 827 -19.78 -3.94 -54.95
C SER A 827 -18.94 -4.82 -53.98
N GLY A 828 -19.46 -5.66 -53.09
CA GLY A 828 -20.74 -6.40 -53.10
C GLY A 828 -20.50 -7.82 -53.65
N THR A 829 -20.95 -8.93 -53.06
CA THR A 829 -21.75 -9.16 -51.84
C THR A 829 -21.44 -10.56 -51.28
N LEU A 830 -21.88 -10.89 -50.06
CA LEU A 830 -21.78 -12.24 -49.47
C LEU A 830 -22.42 -13.34 -50.34
N THR A 831 -21.77 -14.51 -50.32
CA THR A 831 -22.33 -15.87 -50.49
C THR A 831 -23.22 -16.18 -51.71
N SER A 832 -22.74 -17.09 -52.57
CA SER A 832 -23.62 -18.07 -53.24
C SER A 832 -22.97 -19.45 -53.28
N LEU A 833 -23.80 -20.50 -53.31
CA LEU A 833 -23.38 -21.90 -53.27
C LEU A 833 -23.37 -22.53 -54.67
N ILE A 834 -22.29 -23.24 -54.99
CA ILE A 834 -22.21 -24.41 -55.88
C ILE A 834 -23.01 -24.33 -57.20
N ARG A 835 -22.35 -24.04 -58.34
CA ARG A 835 -22.81 -24.55 -59.65
C ARG A 835 -21.73 -24.54 -60.75
N LYS A 836 -21.55 -25.72 -61.38
CA LYS A 836 -20.92 -25.99 -62.70
C LYS A 836 -19.41 -25.67 -62.83
N SER A 837 -18.63 -26.40 -63.63
CA SER A 837 -18.78 -27.75 -64.19
C SER A 837 -17.42 -28.24 -64.75
N LEU A 838 -17.07 -29.52 -64.55
CA LEU A 838 -15.95 -30.18 -65.22
C LEU A 838 -16.38 -30.74 -66.59
N HIS A 839 -15.42 -30.96 -67.49
CA HIS A 839 -15.66 -31.40 -68.87
C HIS A 839 -15.84 -32.94 -69.04
N TRP A 840 -16.41 -33.31 -70.19
CA TRP A 840 -16.60 -34.66 -70.76
C TRP A 840 -15.24 -35.34 -71.12
N PRO A 841 -15.14 -36.67 -71.37
CA PRO A 841 -16.03 -37.45 -72.25
C PRO A 841 -16.60 -38.80 -71.70
N LEU A 842 -17.50 -39.38 -72.51
CA LEU A 842 -18.09 -40.74 -72.46
C LEU A 842 -17.07 -41.87 -72.76
N PRO A 843 -17.39 -43.18 -72.58
CA PRO A 843 -18.66 -43.79 -72.13
C PRO A 843 -18.56 -44.85 -70.99
N VAL A 844 -19.73 -45.14 -70.38
CA VAL A 844 -20.18 -46.41 -69.75
C VAL A 844 -19.16 -47.32 -69.02
N GLY A 845 -19.27 -47.37 -67.69
CA GLY A 845 -18.67 -48.40 -66.81
C GLY A 845 -19.41 -48.51 -65.47
N ARG A 846 -19.40 -49.70 -64.83
CA ARG A 846 -20.06 -49.96 -63.52
C ARG A 846 -19.13 -49.66 -62.32
N ALA A 847 -19.71 -49.63 -61.11
CA ALA A 847 -19.08 -49.36 -59.80
C ALA A 847 -18.71 -47.86 -59.60
N LEU A 848 -19.22 -47.06 -58.66
CA LEU A 848 -19.86 -47.28 -57.34
C LEU A 848 -18.97 -47.93 -56.26
N PHE A 849 -19.07 -47.40 -55.03
CA PHE A 849 -18.39 -47.79 -53.78
C PHE A 849 -16.89 -47.47 -53.62
N GLY A 850 -16.59 -46.24 -53.21
CA GLY A 850 -15.27 -45.87 -52.64
C GLY A 850 -15.27 -44.63 -51.74
N THR A 851 -15.99 -43.58 -52.15
CA THR A 851 -15.92 -42.24 -51.54
C THR A 851 -16.37 -42.10 -50.07
N PRO A 852 -17.40 -42.81 -49.54
CA PRO A 852 -17.86 -42.58 -48.15
C PRO A 852 -16.79 -42.91 -47.09
N ARG A 853 -15.95 -43.93 -47.34
CA ARG A 853 -14.89 -44.35 -46.41
C ARG A 853 -13.75 -43.35 -46.29
N GLN A 854 -13.51 -42.49 -47.29
CA GLN A 854 -12.45 -41.48 -47.23
C GLN A 854 -12.89 -40.26 -46.41
N LEU A 855 -14.10 -39.73 -46.65
CA LEU A 855 -14.68 -38.65 -45.85
C LEU A 855 -14.79 -39.01 -44.36
N ALA A 856 -15.32 -40.21 -44.05
CA ALA A 856 -15.40 -40.69 -42.67
C ALA A 856 -14.02 -40.77 -41.98
N ARG A 857 -12.98 -41.23 -42.68
CA ARG A 857 -11.60 -41.26 -42.16
C ARG A 857 -11.02 -39.86 -41.95
N TRP A 858 -11.36 -38.90 -42.81
CA TRP A 858 -10.89 -37.51 -42.69
C TRP A 858 -11.56 -36.79 -41.51
N MET A 859 -12.88 -36.89 -41.38
CA MET A 859 -13.63 -36.36 -40.22
C MET A 859 -13.17 -37.01 -38.91
N TYR A 860 -12.92 -38.32 -38.89
CA TYR A 860 -12.40 -39.00 -37.70
C TYR A 860 -10.98 -38.54 -37.32
N LYS A 861 -10.11 -38.26 -38.30
CA LYS A 861 -8.80 -37.65 -38.05
C LYS A 861 -8.92 -36.23 -37.50
N ALA A 862 -9.79 -35.39 -38.06
CA ALA A 862 -10.02 -34.02 -37.59
C ALA A 862 -10.59 -34.00 -36.16
N ALA A 863 -11.63 -34.78 -35.88
CA ALA A 863 -12.21 -34.89 -34.53
C ALA A 863 -11.21 -35.42 -33.50
N ARG A 864 -10.36 -36.40 -33.88
CA ARG A 864 -9.28 -36.91 -33.01
C ARG A 864 -8.17 -35.88 -32.77
N ALA A 865 -7.84 -35.04 -33.75
CA ALA A 865 -6.88 -33.95 -33.57
C ALA A 865 -7.41 -32.87 -32.61
N VAL A 866 -8.67 -32.46 -32.76
CA VAL A 866 -9.33 -31.52 -31.83
C VAL A 866 -9.44 -32.10 -30.42
N ALA A 867 -9.81 -33.39 -30.28
CA ALA A 867 -9.88 -34.05 -28.98
C ALA A 867 -8.52 -34.21 -28.29
N LEU A 868 -7.42 -34.36 -29.05
CA LEU A 868 -6.06 -34.32 -28.51
C LEU A 868 -5.69 -32.90 -28.07
N HIS A 869 -5.96 -31.88 -28.89
CA HIS A 869 -5.64 -30.49 -28.59
C HIS A 869 -6.34 -29.98 -27.31
N ILE A 870 -7.62 -30.32 -27.13
CA ILE A 870 -8.39 -29.99 -25.91
C ILE A 870 -7.82 -30.72 -24.68
N ARG A 871 -7.34 -31.95 -24.84
CA ARG A 871 -6.75 -32.75 -23.76
C ARG A 871 -5.34 -32.30 -23.38
N GLU A 872 -4.56 -31.81 -24.33
CA GLU A 872 -3.19 -31.30 -24.11
C GLU A 872 -3.18 -29.87 -23.50
N ARG A 873 -4.28 -29.13 -23.59
CA ARG A 873 -4.46 -27.79 -23.01
C ARG A 873 -5.58 -27.69 -21.97
N GLN A 874 -5.86 -28.79 -21.26
CA GLN A 874 -7.01 -28.85 -20.35
C GLN A 874 -7.00 -27.74 -19.27
N GLU A 875 -5.83 -27.29 -18.81
CA GLU A 875 -5.69 -26.23 -17.80
C GLU A 875 -5.92 -24.81 -18.36
N ASP A 876 -5.54 -24.53 -19.62
CA ASP A 876 -5.73 -23.21 -20.26
C ASP A 876 -7.21 -22.81 -20.38
N TYR A 877 -8.11 -23.80 -20.47
CA TYR A 877 -9.53 -23.58 -20.80
C TYR A 877 -10.49 -23.62 -19.60
N VAL A 878 -10.01 -23.94 -18.38
CA VAL A 878 -10.86 -23.97 -17.17
C VAL A 878 -11.51 -22.60 -16.93
N PHE A 879 -10.68 -21.55 -16.89
CA PHE A 879 -11.13 -20.17 -16.66
C PHE A 879 -12.09 -19.65 -17.74
N LEU A 880 -11.95 -20.14 -18.98
CA LEU A 880 -12.86 -19.79 -20.09
C LEU A 880 -14.22 -20.48 -19.92
N TYR A 881 -14.24 -21.74 -19.46
CA TYR A 881 -15.48 -22.45 -19.14
C TYR A 881 -16.20 -21.84 -17.92
N GLU A 882 -15.46 -21.40 -16.89
CA GLU A 882 -16.03 -20.69 -15.74
C GLU A 882 -16.64 -19.34 -16.15
N LEU A 883 -15.93 -18.53 -16.97
CA LEU A 883 -16.48 -17.28 -17.51
C LEU A 883 -17.75 -17.49 -18.32
N LEU A 884 -17.80 -18.52 -19.18
CA LEU A 884 -18.98 -18.83 -19.98
C LEU A 884 -20.12 -19.39 -19.12
N SER A 885 -19.82 -20.19 -18.10
CA SER A 885 -20.79 -20.71 -17.13
C SER A 885 -21.50 -19.61 -16.35
N MET A 886 -20.82 -18.49 -16.08
CA MET A 886 -21.41 -17.33 -15.38
C MET A 886 -22.02 -16.31 -16.34
N GLY A 887 -21.39 -16.07 -17.49
CA GLY A 887 -21.80 -15.05 -18.44
C GLY A 887 -23.05 -15.41 -19.27
N VAL A 888 -23.20 -16.67 -19.69
CA VAL A 888 -24.34 -17.08 -20.52
C VAL A 888 -25.69 -16.99 -19.78
N PRO A 889 -25.83 -17.43 -18.51
CA PRO A 889 -27.05 -17.21 -17.74
C PRO A 889 -27.36 -15.74 -17.52
N PHE A 890 -26.35 -14.90 -17.26
CA PHE A 890 -26.54 -13.46 -17.05
C PHE A 890 -27.06 -12.75 -18.32
N ILE A 891 -26.51 -13.09 -19.49
CA ILE A 891 -27.00 -12.59 -20.79
C ILE A 891 -28.42 -13.08 -21.08
N TYR A 892 -28.74 -14.33 -20.73
CA TYR A 892 -30.11 -14.86 -20.87
C TYR A 892 -31.11 -14.10 -20.00
N VAL A 893 -30.79 -13.83 -18.73
CA VAL A 893 -31.64 -13.04 -17.83
C VAL A 893 -31.84 -11.60 -18.34
N LEU A 894 -30.78 -10.94 -18.85
CA LEU A 894 -30.90 -9.61 -19.44
C LEU A 894 -31.76 -9.60 -20.72
N HIS A 895 -31.68 -10.65 -21.54
CA HIS A 895 -32.55 -10.84 -22.70
C HIS A 895 -34.00 -11.11 -22.28
N GLU A 896 -34.24 -11.84 -21.20
CA GLU A 896 -35.60 -12.08 -20.69
C GLU A 896 -36.21 -10.82 -20.06
N MET A 897 -35.43 -10.03 -19.30
CA MET A 897 -35.87 -8.75 -18.73
C MET A 897 -36.25 -7.73 -19.82
N THR A 898 -35.42 -7.58 -20.86
CA THR A 898 -35.75 -6.71 -22.01
C THR A 898 -36.91 -7.26 -22.84
N GLY A 899 -37.03 -8.59 -22.94
CA GLY A 899 -38.19 -9.29 -23.49
C GLY A 899 -39.50 -9.07 -22.70
N GLN A 900 -39.43 -8.88 -21.38
CA GLN A 900 -40.58 -8.56 -20.54
C GLN A 900 -40.98 -7.08 -20.69
N MET A 901 -40.02 -6.15 -20.60
CA MET A 901 -40.28 -4.70 -20.79
C MET A 901 -40.90 -4.39 -22.16
N SER A 902 -40.43 -5.05 -23.23
CA SER A 902 -40.99 -4.89 -24.58
C SER A 902 -42.39 -5.51 -24.77
N ARG A 903 -42.80 -6.45 -23.91
CA ARG A 903 -44.14 -7.07 -23.94
C ARG A 903 -45.19 -6.33 -23.13
N GLU A 904 -44.79 -5.63 -22.07
CA GLU A 904 -45.72 -4.77 -21.31
C GLU A 904 -46.08 -3.49 -22.06
N ALA A 905 -45.24 -3.06 -23.02
CA ALA A 905 -45.48 -1.87 -23.84
C ALA A 905 -46.52 -2.05 -24.97
N ILE A 906 -46.93 -3.28 -25.32
CA ILE A 906 -47.76 -3.55 -26.52
C ILE A 906 -48.80 -4.66 -26.30
N THR A 907 -50.05 -4.32 -25.96
CA THR A 907 -51.28 -5.10 -26.29
C THR A 907 -52.58 -4.29 -26.03
N PRO A 908 -53.65 -4.36 -26.87
CA PRO A 908 -54.80 -3.43 -26.75
C PRO A 908 -56.22 -4.05 -26.58
N SER A 909 -57.20 -3.18 -26.16
CA SER A 909 -58.68 -3.28 -26.38
C SER A 909 -59.48 -4.36 -25.58
N PRO A 910 -60.84 -4.44 -25.62
CA PRO A 910 -61.90 -3.49 -26.10
C PRO A 910 -63.16 -3.31 -25.16
N VAL A 911 -63.94 -2.21 -25.34
CA VAL A 911 -65.44 -2.04 -25.51
C VAL A 911 -66.44 -2.89 -24.62
N SER A 912 -67.58 -2.42 -24.03
CA SER A 912 -68.60 -1.37 -24.38
C SER A 912 -69.49 -0.80 -23.22
N MET A 913 -70.26 0.25 -23.56
CA MET A 913 -71.67 0.60 -23.17
C MET A 913 -72.06 1.21 -21.80
N MET A 914 -73.20 1.94 -21.85
CA MET A 914 -73.88 2.80 -20.85
C MET A 914 -73.18 4.15 -20.56
N GLU A 915 -73.84 5.32 -20.59
CA GLU A 915 -75.26 5.63 -20.89
C GLU A 915 -75.41 7.05 -21.51
N SER A 916 -76.60 7.41 -21.98
CA SER A 916 -76.88 8.60 -22.82
C SER A 916 -77.46 9.80 -22.07
N VAL A 917 -76.96 11.01 -22.35
CA VAL A 917 -77.73 12.28 -22.27
C VAL A 917 -77.26 13.22 -23.40
N ASP A 918 -78.20 13.91 -24.05
CA ASP A 918 -77.94 14.94 -25.07
C ASP A 918 -77.48 16.28 -24.48
N ILE A 919 -76.76 17.07 -25.28
CA ILE A 919 -77.16 18.42 -25.74
C ILE A 919 -75.98 19.08 -26.49
N LYS A 920 -76.23 19.45 -27.74
CA LYS A 920 -75.55 20.59 -28.37
C LYS A 920 -76.41 21.83 -28.10
N MET A 921 -75.81 22.97 -27.78
CA MET A 921 -75.78 24.13 -28.69
C MET A 921 -74.94 25.29 -28.16
N HIS A 922 -74.61 26.16 -29.10
CA HIS A 922 -73.97 27.47 -29.05
C HIS A 922 -73.91 28.23 -27.71
N PHE A 923 -72.72 28.78 -27.45
CA PHE A 923 -72.59 30.13 -26.91
C PHE A 923 -73.12 31.14 -27.94
N ASP A 924 -73.95 32.07 -27.49
CA ASP A 924 -74.03 33.44 -27.99
C ASP A 924 -73.99 34.38 -26.77
N ASP A 925 -73.16 35.43 -26.90
CA ASP A 925 -73.21 36.76 -26.26
C ASP A 925 -73.57 37.03 -24.77
N PHE A 926 -72.76 37.97 -24.21
CA PHE A 926 -73.07 39.02 -23.22
C PHE A 926 -73.21 38.73 -21.70
N VAL A 927 -72.15 39.16 -20.99
CA VAL A 927 -72.16 40.17 -19.89
C VAL A 927 -72.40 39.75 -18.42
N ILE A 928 -71.60 40.41 -17.55
CA ILE A 928 -71.36 40.30 -16.08
C ILE A 928 -70.49 39.09 -15.66
#